data_AF-A0A5T1LKB0-F1
#
_entry.id   AF-A0A5T1LKB0-F1
#
_cell.length_a   1.000
_cell.length_b   1.000
_cell.length_c   1.000
_cell.angle_alpha   90.00
_cell.angle_beta   90.00
_cell.angle_gamma   90.00
#
_symmetry.space_group_name_H-M   'P 1'
#
loop_
_entity.id
_entity.type
_entity.pdbx_description
1 polymer ?
#
loop_
_entity_poly.entity_id
_entity_poly.type
_entity_poly.pdbx_seq_one_letter_code
_entity_poly.pdbx_strand_id
1 'polypeptide(L)'
;VVWFANKHLYDNVNIPETRQPTLFEYYNFDKECQISSEEWASKTLQMGRKSFWFTVMGMIDFNFLKNIKLKHYDYAILEDNLFGILLFMQVSKIYILPKQMYRNRVRPNSTMNHDKKVTASNIPLFLQTVYYSFDKDPERTKEYFRVASWVLLNNQMKLFLQNSHLSYYRCLLMREFVKYYFSLAKPIFKYKNDPLNVSSICLEVSNYIKVLTMQTKTVGVVIPIYNVEKYLRECLDSVINQSYTNLEIILVNDGSTDENSLNIAKEYTLKDKRITLFDKKNGGQSTARNVGIEYFSGEYKLKNKTQTIKENSLIGFNIEGNNPYEIYTVYKSYKAFNDEKDLTKFTYPIIDYIIFLDSDDYWELNCIEECVPRMDGVDVVWFDYNKIYESGFLDQKNDWTWFLGYNRNSGSKKISSKLWLERYKHIGHFAFVWQGVINFRFLKNIDLKFIDGIFHQDVHFGFLLFAQSSYIYLLSKKLLVYRIRNGATTVRNFKNNLKDEIPFYIQELLSYFEIKTAKEYYSIYSWIQIILNVMHSHNIKNNLHSDLYYLFIGNLSEQILKLKFSYKQDPMHLSGFINFIKTFVGLHRILQNNMQKNSVQLNQLQSKLSFQSQHGTAKQRIQNQLSYKLGQTMIVNSKNIFGILFMPVYIISTLLSHKQEQKIYQEKIKKDPSLKLPSLESYPDYKEALKFKNHLSYKLGQALIKANKTWYKGGYVRFLFELRKIYKQKTMKNSLILYKNRDSNKKDTTRSIRGGDRLALGLDEQYFIKRHESFFHYKPDFRNPKTFNEKIIHRILFDRRDIYTFLADKIKVRLYIQFILEYDISNGQIYKLLSKNIDELSEELKNTNKCSYLPEIYGIYKHTDEIDFDFLPNSFVIKTNHDWGGVVVVNNKAEFLADSSKKIESLTKLQKHLDRNYYDVSKEWHYKNITPRIFIEENLSQKNNDLKDYRFHVFNHKTQFIQVANSAHTCNNLYYPDWKIFPIMYLNKRDSKEIQKPYKLKKMLKLASLLSIDFDYIRVDMYLVDSKIYIGELTFTPNCGKAKIEPAEWDLKLGQMWRSDVFKL
;
A
#
# COMPACT_ATOMS: atom_id res chain seq x y z
N VAL A 1 25.23 20.87 -38.07
CA VAL A 1 24.83 19.57 -38.66
C VAL A 1 23.67 19.78 -39.61
N VAL A 2 23.65 19.13 -40.77
CA VAL A 2 22.48 19.07 -41.67
C VAL A 2 21.84 17.70 -41.50
N TRP A 3 20.53 17.66 -41.26
CA TRP A 3 19.74 16.45 -41.11
C TRP A 3 18.69 16.39 -42.22
N PHE A 4 18.69 15.33 -43.02
CA PHE A 4 17.76 15.13 -44.12
C PHE A 4 16.87 13.90 -43.95
N ALA A 5 15.72 13.90 -44.62
CA ALA A 5 14.76 12.81 -44.53
C ALA A 5 15.22 11.54 -45.28
N ASN A 6 14.70 10.39 -44.87
CA ASN A 6 14.94 9.10 -45.51
C ASN A 6 13.65 8.47 -46.05
N LYS A 7 13.79 7.50 -46.96
CA LYS A 7 12.70 6.63 -47.43
C LYS A 7 13.14 5.17 -47.38
N HIS A 8 12.24 4.26 -47.03
CA HIS A 8 12.51 2.82 -47.05
C HIS A 8 12.23 2.23 -48.44
N LEU A 9 13.13 1.35 -48.89
CA LEU A 9 13.04 0.55 -50.11
C LEU A 9 13.14 -0.94 -49.70
N TYR A 10 12.18 -1.76 -50.08
CA TYR A 10 12.10 -3.18 -49.69
C TYR A 10 12.48 -4.06 -50.88
N ASP A 11 13.61 -4.77 -50.79
CA ASP A 11 14.11 -5.66 -51.85
C ASP A 11 13.90 -7.13 -51.45
N ASN A 12 13.00 -7.83 -52.15
CA ASN A 12 12.71 -9.25 -51.95
C ASN A 12 12.38 -9.62 -50.48
N VAL A 13 11.72 -8.72 -49.75
CA VAL A 13 11.24 -8.92 -48.37
C VAL A 13 9.80 -8.42 -48.25
N ASN A 14 9.00 -9.10 -47.42
CA ASN A 14 7.61 -8.72 -47.17
C ASN A 14 7.54 -7.30 -46.59
N ILE A 15 6.72 -6.45 -47.21
CA ILE A 15 6.42 -5.11 -46.70
C ILE A 15 5.62 -5.29 -45.39
N PRO A 16 6.00 -4.64 -44.28
CA PRO A 16 5.22 -4.72 -43.05
C PRO A 16 3.78 -4.21 -43.26
N GLU A 17 2.79 -4.87 -42.66
CA GLU A 17 1.35 -4.49 -42.75
C GLU A 17 1.10 -3.04 -42.30
N THR A 18 1.99 -2.48 -41.47
CA THR A 18 1.97 -1.08 -41.04
C THR A 18 3.30 -0.40 -41.38
N ARG A 19 3.25 0.67 -42.19
CA ARG A 19 4.42 1.51 -42.50
C ARG A 19 4.89 2.18 -41.21
N GLN A 20 6.16 1.98 -40.82
CA GLN A 20 6.75 2.75 -39.75
C GLN A 20 7.00 4.21 -40.18
N PRO A 21 6.62 5.21 -39.35
CA PRO A 21 6.89 6.61 -39.65
C PRO A 21 8.40 6.88 -39.60
N THR A 22 8.87 7.69 -40.55
CA THR A 22 10.24 8.22 -40.58
C THR A 22 10.49 9.16 -39.41
N LEU A 23 11.75 9.51 -39.13
CA LEU A 23 12.04 10.50 -38.09
C LEU A 23 11.35 11.84 -38.39
N PHE A 24 11.39 12.31 -39.62
CA PHE A 24 10.79 13.58 -40.02
C PHE A 24 9.27 13.61 -39.81
N GLU A 25 8.57 12.52 -40.16
CA GLU A 25 7.13 12.37 -39.88
C GLU A 25 6.85 12.37 -38.37
N TYR A 26 7.75 11.77 -37.58
CA TYR A 26 7.61 11.70 -36.13
C TYR A 26 7.87 13.05 -35.42
N TYR A 27 8.83 13.83 -35.89
CA TYR A 27 9.15 15.16 -35.36
C TYR A 27 8.28 16.28 -35.96
N ASN A 28 7.42 15.93 -36.94
CA ASN A 28 6.62 16.85 -37.73
C ASN A 28 7.48 17.95 -38.39
N PHE A 29 8.57 17.54 -39.04
CA PHE A 29 9.42 18.43 -39.83
C PHE A 29 8.98 18.39 -41.30
N ASP A 30 8.18 19.38 -41.69
CA ASP A 30 7.63 19.55 -43.04
C ASP A 30 8.31 20.71 -43.82
N LYS A 31 9.01 21.61 -43.12
CA LYS A 31 9.68 22.79 -43.68
C LYS A 31 11.17 22.85 -43.34
N GLU A 32 11.94 23.46 -44.23
CA GLU A 32 13.34 23.78 -43.96
C GLU A 32 13.43 24.77 -42.79
N CYS A 33 14.23 24.45 -41.78
CA CYS A 33 14.43 25.31 -40.62
C CYS A 33 15.76 25.00 -39.93
N GLN A 34 16.19 25.89 -39.04
CA GLN A 34 17.30 25.63 -38.14
C GLN A 34 16.76 25.49 -36.73
N ILE A 35 17.20 24.44 -36.03
CA ILE A 35 16.91 24.23 -34.61
C ILE A 35 18.21 24.08 -33.82
N SER A 36 18.13 24.38 -32.54
CA SER A 36 19.18 24.10 -31.56
C SER A 36 19.09 22.66 -31.04
N SER A 37 20.17 22.22 -30.39
CA SER A 37 20.17 20.95 -29.64
C SER A 37 19.14 20.95 -28.50
N GLU A 38 18.87 22.10 -27.88
CA GLU A 38 17.86 22.21 -26.82
C GLU A 38 16.43 22.00 -27.36
N GLU A 39 16.11 22.60 -28.50
CA GLU A 39 14.82 22.41 -29.17
C GLU A 39 14.63 20.97 -29.65
N TRP A 40 15.69 20.34 -30.17
CA TRP A 40 15.67 18.91 -30.48
C TRP A 40 15.40 18.07 -29.23
N ALA A 41 16.09 18.35 -28.11
CA ALA A 41 15.92 17.59 -26.89
C ALA A 41 14.50 17.72 -26.31
N SER A 42 13.97 18.95 -26.26
CA SER A 42 12.61 19.26 -25.83
C SER A 42 11.56 18.55 -26.70
N LYS A 43 11.69 18.63 -28.03
CA LYS A 43 10.79 17.93 -28.96
C LYS A 43 10.86 16.42 -28.79
N THR A 44 12.06 15.85 -28.64
CA THR A 44 12.25 14.40 -28.45
C THR A 44 11.55 13.90 -27.18
N LEU A 45 11.67 14.67 -26.08
CA LEU A 45 10.99 14.41 -24.82
C LEU A 45 9.47 14.47 -24.95
N GLN A 46 8.93 15.53 -25.58
CA GLN A 46 7.49 15.70 -25.78
C GLN A 46 6.88 14.54 -26.56
N MET A 47 7.61 14.00 -27.53
CA MET A 47 7.15 12.86 -28.33
C MET A 47 7.35 11.50 -27.63
N GLY A 48 8.00 11.46 -26.46
CA GLY A 48 8.23 10.23 -25.70
C GLY A 48 9.14 9.23 -26.40
N ARG A 49 10.03 9.71 -27.29
CA ARG A 49 10.89 8.83 -28.10
C ARG A 49 12.02 8.25 -27.25
N LYS A 50 12.28 6.95 -27.41
CA LYS A 50 13.25 6.21 -26.59
C LYS A 50 14.55 5.83 -27.32
N SER A 51 14.64 6.14 -28.61
CA SER A 51 15.84 5.91 -29.43
C SER A 51 15.96 6.98 -30.51
N PHE A 52 17.19 7.23 -30.96
CA PHE A 52 17.48 8.23 -31.99
C PHE A 52 18.68 7.77 -32.81
N TRP A 53 18.56 7.76 -34.13
CA TRP A 53 19.63 7.42 -35.09
C TRP A 53 19.79 8.54 -36.10
N PHE A 54 21.02 8.83 -36.51
CA PHE A 54 21.31 9.98 -37.38
C PHE A 54 22.29 9.66 -38.51
N THR A 55 23.24 8.76 -38.31
CA THR A 55 24.49 8.65 -39.08
C THR A 55 24.33 8.63 -40.61
N VAL A 56 23.32 7.93 -41.14
CA VAL A 56 23.08 7.81 -42.60
C VAL A 56 22.15 8.88 -43.17
N MET A 57 21.69 9.81 -42.33
CA MET A 57 20.65 10.80 -42.65
C MET A 57 21.15 12.23 -42.47
N GLY A 58 22.46 12.47 -42.47
CA GLY A 58 22.94 13.83 -42.34
C GLY A 58 24.39 14.05 -42.71
N MET A 59 24.75 15.33 -42.73
CA MET A 59 26.09 15.82 -42.94
C MET A 59 26.56 16.55 -41.68
N ILE A 60 27.79 16.27 -41.27
CA ILE A 60 28.41 16.82 -40.07
C ILE A 60 29.55 17.72 -40.52
N ASP A 61 29.71 18.88 -39.88
CA ASP A 61 30.90 19.68 -40.05
C ASP A 61 32.12 18.91 -39.51
N PHE A 62 33.11 18.67 -40.37
CA PHE A 62 34.24 17.81 -40.03
C PHE A 62 35.15 18.42 -38.95
N ASN A 63 35.33 19.74 -38.95
CA ASN A 63 36.12 20.42 -37.92
C ASN A 63 35.44 20.31 -36.55
N PHE A 64 34.12 20.49 -36.50
CA PHE A 64 33.33 20.26 -35.30
C PHE A 64 33.47 18.82 -34.80
N LEU A 65 33.33 17.82 -35.69
CA LEU A 65 33.46 16.40 -35.32
C LEU A 65 34.84 16.08 -34.75
N LYS A 66 35.90 16.62 -35.37
CA LYS A 66 37.28 16.49 -34.90
C LYS A 66 37.46 17.12 -33.51
N ASN A 67 36.84 18.27 -33.25
CA ASN A 67 36.93 18.97 -31.97
C ASN A 67 36.28 18.19 -30.83
N ILE A 68 35.09 17.61 -31.06
CA ILE A 68 34.40 16.80 -30.03
C ILE A 68 34.94 15.38 -29.89
N LYS A 69 35.85 14.95 -30.79
CA LYS A 69 36.51 13.63 -30.80
C LYS A 69 35.53 12.45 -30.75
N LEU A 70 34.31 12.63 -31.27
CA LEU A 70 33.26 11.60 -31.25
C LEU A 70 33.53 10.55 -32.33
N LYS A 71 33.42 9.27 -31.96
CA LYS A 71 33.59 8.11 -32.85
C LYS A 71 32.46 7.11 -32.64
N HIS A 72 32.25 6.21 -33.61
CA HIS A 72 31.38 5.06 -33.39
C HIS A 72 31.98 4.16 -32.30
N TYR A 73 31.10 3.52 -31.54
CA TYR A 73 31.51 2.61 -30.49
C TYR A 73 31.76 1.22 -31.08
N ASP A 74 32.96 0.69 -30.87
CA ASP A 74 33.36 -0.57 -31.46
C ASP A 74 32.61 -1.75 -30.83
N TYR A 75 32.37 -2.79 -31.64
CA TYR A 75 31.85 -4.09 -31.22
C TYR A 75 30.54 -4.03 -30.40
N ALA A 76 29.61 -3.13 -30.75
CA ALA A 76 28.27 -3.08 -30.19
C ALA A 76 27.22 -2.91 -31.30
N ILE A 77 26.02 -3.46 -31.08
CA ILE A 77 24.86 -3.21 -31.93
C ILE A 77 24.22 -1.87 -31.51
N LEU A 78 23.72 -1.09 -32.48
CA LEU A 78 23.10 0.24 -32.28
C LEU A 78 24.12 1.33 -31.89
N GLU A 79 25.37 1.14 -32.31
CA GLU A 79 26.45 2.11 -32.23
C GLU A 79 26.11 3.42 -32.96
N ASP A 80 25.27 3.36 -34.00
CA ASP A 80 24.73 4.51 -34.72
C ASP A 80 23.74 5.33 -33.88
N ASN A 81 22.94 4.67 -33.04
CA ASN A 81 22.07 5.36 -32.10
C ASN A 81 22.88 6.15 -31.07
N LEU A 82 23.88 5.50 -30.45
CA LEU A 82 24.72 6.17 -29.47
C LEU A 82 25.46 7.35 -30.10
N PHE A 83 26.04 7.17 -31.28
CA PHE A 83 26.69 8.24 -32.01
C PHE A 83 25.74 9.40 -32.28
N GLY A 84 24.53 9.12 -32.78
CA GLY A 84 23.52 10.14 -33.05
C GLY A 84 23.10 10.91 -31.80
N ILE A 85 22.84 10.20 -30.69
CA ILE A 85 22.47 10.81 -29.40
C ILE A 85 23.61 11.72 -28.90
N LEU A 86 24.83 11.22 -28.82
CA LEU A 86 25.97 11.99 -28.30
C LEU A 86 26.33 13.17 -29.20
N LEU A 87 26.23 13.02 -30.52
CA LEU A 87 26.41 14.11 -31.47
C LEU A 87 25.37 15.20 -31.22
N PHE A 88 24.08 14.85 -31.20
CA PHE A 88 23.00 15.83 -31.09
C PHE A 88 22.97 16.50 -29.71
N MET A 89 23.52 15.89 -28.67
CA MET A 89 23.70 16.53 -27.36
C MET A 89 24.76 17.65 -27.36
N GLN A 90 25.70 17.63 -28.31
CA GLN A 90 26.87 18.53 -28.36
C GLN A 90 26.79 19.60 -29.47
N VAL A 91 25.93 19.42 -30.47
CA VAL A 91 25.80 20.39 -31.57
C VAL A 91 25.12 21.68 -31.12
N SER A 92 25.54 22.82 -31.66
CA SER A 92 24.87 24.11 -31.41
C SER A 92 23.71 24.36 -32.39
N LYS A 93 23.89 24.00 -33.66
CA LYS A 93 22.95 24.25 -34.76
C LYS A 93 22.70 23.01 -35.61
N ILE A 94 21.43 22.71 -35.83
CA ILE A 94 20.93 21.62 -36.66
C ILE A 94 20.06 22.23 -37.75
N TYR A 95 20.47 22.05 -39.01
CA TYR A 95 19.67 22.42 -40.18
C TYR A 95 18.79 21.24 -40.58
N ILE A 96 17.48 21.45 -40.57
CA ILE A 96 16.46 20.46 -40.92
C ILE A 96 16.14 20.62 -42.41
N LEU A 97 16.39 19.56 -43.18
CA LEU A 97 16.13 19.49 -44.61
C LEU A 97 15.10 18.38 -44.89
N PRO A 98 13.79 18.67 -45.01
CA PRO A 98 12.73 17.67 -45.19
C PRO A 98 12.71 17.00 -46.58
N LYS A 99 13.85 17.01 -47.30
CA LYS A 99 14.03 16.33 -48.58
C LYS A 99 14.52 14.90 -48.35
N GLN A 100 13.91 13.94 -49.05
CA GLN A 100 14.26 12.51 -48.97
C GLN A 100 15.55 12.23 -49.74
N MET A 101 16.70 12.46 -49.09
CA MET A 101 18.02 12.31 -49.71
C MET A 101 18.64 10.91 -49.53
N TYR A 102 18.08 10.08 -48.62
CA TYR A 102 18.59 8.72 -48.37
C TYR A 102 17.52 7.64 -48.57
N ARG A 103 17.85 6.62 -49.36
CA ARG A 103 16.99 5.45 -49.60
C ARG A 103 17.54 4.24 -48.84
N ASN A 104 16.88 3.89 -47.73
CA ASN A 104 17.29 2.77 -46.89
C ASN A 104 16.77 1.44 -47.47
N ARG A 105 17.69 0.61 -47.97
CA ARG A 105 17.39 -0.67 -48.61
C ARG A 105 17.31 -1.80 -47.58
N VAL A 106 16.12 -2.38 -47.40
CA VAL A 106 15.86 -3.54 -46.53
C VAL A 106 15.99 -4.81 -47.36
N ARG A 107 16.86 -5.74 -46.92
CA ARG A 107 17.20 -6.99 -47.63
C ARG A 107 17.15 -8.23 -46.70
N PRO A 108 17.09 -9.46 -47.24
CA PRO A 108 17.27 -10.70 -46.46
C PRO A 108 18.56 -10.66 -45.64
N ASN A 109 18.53 -11.16 -44.40
CA ASN A 109 19.66 -11.14 -43.45
C ASN A 109 20.21 -9.75 -43.06
N SER A 110 19.49 -8.66 -43.35
CA SER A 110 19.81 -7.33 -42.81
C SER A 110 19.73 -7.34 -41.28
N THR A 111 20.58 -6.55 -40.60
CA THR A 111 20.47 -6.31 -39.15
C THR A 111 19.14 -5.68 -38.75
N MET A 112 18.47 -5.00 -39.71
CA MET A 112 17.10 -4.48 -39.56
C MET A 112 16.00 -5.47 -39.96
N ASN A 113 16.34 -6.64 -40.50
CA ASN A 113 15.38 -7.67 -40.84
C ASN A 113 15.16 -8.59 -39.62
N HIS A 114 13.89 -8.80 -39.26
CA HIS A 114 13.47 -9.63 -38.11
C HIS A 114 13.39 -11.13 -38.44
N ASP A 115 13.97 -11.56 -39.56
CA ASP A 115 13.98 -12.96 -39.97
C ASP A 115 14.61 -13.85 -38.88
N LYS A 116 13.92 -14.94 -38.55
CA LYS A 116 14.19 -15.76 -37.35
C LYS A 116 15.20 -16.88 -37.60
N LYS A 117 15.75 -17.01 -38.80
CA LYS A 117 16.72 -18.07 -39.14
C LYS A 117 18.15 -17.57 -38.93
N VAL A 118 18.71 -17.75 -37.73
CA VAL A 118 20.13 -17.46 -37.46
C VAL A 118 20.94 -18.74 -37.65
N THR A 119 21.95 -18.71 -38.52
CA THR A 119 22.86 -19.83 -38.76
C THR A 119 24.28 -19.50 -38.30
N ALA A 120 25.14 -20.52 -38.16
CA ALA A 120 26.54 -20.34 -37.74
C ALA A 120 27.34 -19.40 -38.68
N SER A 121 27.03 -19.38 -39.98
CA SER A 121 27.67 -18.48 -40.95
C SER A 121 27.29 -17.00 -40.76
N ASN A 122 26.27 -16.71 -39.94
CA ASN A 122 25.87 -15.35 -39.61
C ASN A 122 26.59 -14.77 -38.37
N ILE A 123 27.46 -15.54 -37.71
CA ILE A 123 28.21 -15.07 -36.53
C ILE A 123 29.51 -14.37 -36.98
N PRO A 124 29.69 -13.07 -36.71
CA PRO A 124 30.92 -12.35 -37.06
C PRO A 124 32.15 -12.94 -36.37
N LEU A 125 33.31 -12.81 -37.02
CA LEU A 125 34.59 -13.35 -36.52
C LEU A 125 34.93 -12.83 -35.10
N PHE A 126 34.63 -11.56 -34.81
CA PHE A 126 34.89 -10.97 -33.49
C PHE A 126 33.98 -11.52 -32.37
N LEU A 127 32.90 -12.25 -32.70
CA LEU A 127 32.04 -12.93 -31.73
C LEU A 127 32.40 -14.41 -31.53
N GLN A 128 33.47 -14.91 -32.14
CA GLN A 128 33.83 -16.32 -32.01
C GLN A 128 34.02 -16.74 -30.56
N THR A 129 34.72 -15.95 -29.74
CA THR A 129 34.92 -16.26 -28.30
C THR A 129 33.59 -16.39 -27.56
N VAL A 130 32.62 -15.52 -27.86
CA VAL A 130 31.27 -15.57 -27.28
C VAL A 130 30.52 -16.80 -27.81
N TYR A 131 30.66 -17.10 -29.10
CA TYR A 131 30.04 -18.26 -29.75
C TYR A 131 30.50 -19.59 -29.13
N TYR A 132 31.81 -19.76 -28.90
CA TYR A 132 32.34 -20.92 -28.20
C TYR A 132 31.88 -20.99 -26.75
N SER A 133 31.71 -19.84 -26.08
CA SER A 133 31.22 -19.76 -24.70
C SER A 133 29.74 -20.15 -24.55
N PHE A 134 28.99 -20.19 -25.65
CA PHE A 134 27.60 -20.65 -25.71
C PHE A 134 27.44 -21.95 -26.50
N ASP A 135 28.42 -22.85 -26.41
CA ASP A 135 28.36 -24.19 -27.03
C ASP A 135 28.10 -24.17 -28.54
N LYS A 136 28.57 -23.12 -29.23
CA LYS A 136 28.34 -22.89 -30.66
C LYS A 136 26.86 -22.74 -31.02
N ASP A 137 26.05 -22.19 -30.11
CA ASP A 137 24.66 -21.82 -30.36
C ASP A 137 24.57 -20.40 -30.96
N PRO A 138 24.22 -20.26 -32.25
CA PRO A 138 24.21 -18.97 -32.92
C PRO A 138 23.07 -18.05 -32.44
N GLU A 139 21.94 -18.61 -31.99
CA GLU A 139 20.81 -17.82 -31.48
C GLU A 139 21.14 -17.21 -30.13
N ARG A 140 21.63 -18.04 -29.18
CA ARG A 140 22.05 -17.57 -27.85
C ARG A 140 23.19 -16.55 -27.93
N THR A 141 24.15 -16.79 -28.81
CA THR A 141 25.29 -15.87 -29.03
C THR A 141 24.80 -14.49 -29.47
N LYS A 142 23.88 -14.44 -30.43
CA LYS A 142 23.34 -13.18 -30.95
C LYS A 142 22.44 -12.48 -29.93
N GLU A 143 21.65 -13.22 -29.17
CA GLU A 143 20.81 -12.67 -28.10
C GLU A 143 21.67 -12.07 -26.97
N TYR A 144 22.65 -12.82 -26.48
CA TYR A 144 23.60 -12.33 -25.47
C TYR A 144 24.34 -11.08 -25.97
N PHE A 145 24.87 -11.10 -27.19
CA PHE A 145 25.60 -9.96 -27.74
C PHE A 145 24.73 -8.70 -27.87
N ARG A 146 23.45 -8.87 -28.20
CA ARG A 146 22.48 -7.75 -28.22
C ARG A 146 22.29 -7.16 -26.83
N VAL A 147 22.09 -8.00 -25.82
CA VAL A 147 21.92 -7.56 -24.43
C VAL A 147 23.21 -6.90 -23.91
N ALA A 148 24.37 -7.48 -24.19
CA ALA A 148 25.67 -6.93 -23.85
C ALA A 148 25.92 -5.57 -24.51
N SER A 149 25.54 -5.42 -25.78
CA SER A 149 25.61 -4.13 -26.49
C SER A 149 24.79 -3.07 -25.77
N TRP A 150 23.56 -3.37 -25.34
CA TRP A 150 22.76 -2.41 -24.59
C TRP A 150 23.41 -1.98 -23.28
N VAL A 151 24.08 -2.89 -22.55
CA VAL A 151 24.85 -2.54 -21.35
C VAL A 151 25.97 -1.55 -21.69
N LEU A 152 26.77 -1.84 -22.73
CA LEU A 152 27.91 -1.02 -23.13
C LEU A 152 27.47 0.38 -23.57
N LEU A 153 26.45 0.48 -24.43
CA LEU A 153 25.92 1.77 -24.87
C LEU A 153 25.35 2.58 -23.69
N ASN A 154 24.66 1.90 -22.77
CA ASN A 154 24.10 2.54 -21.58
C ASN A 154 25.19 3.11 -20.66
N ASN A 155 26.30 2.39 -20.52
CA ASN A 155 27.48 2.87 -19.79
C ASN A 155 28.13 4.09 -20.45
N GLN A 156 28.21 4.14 -21.78
CA GLN A 156 28.73 5.33 -22.47
C GLN A 156 27.84 6.56 -22.26
N MET A 157 26.51 6.40 -22.29
CA MET A 157 25.60 7.50 -21.97
C MET A 157 25.72 7.93 -20.49
N LYS A 158 25.91 6.99 -19.56
CA LYS A 158 26.23 7.28 -18.15
C LYS A 158 27.49 8.14 -18.04
N LEU A 159 28.59 7.71 -18.63
CA LEU A 159 29.87 8.41 -18.60
C LEU A 159 29.79 9.78 -19.25
N PHE A 160 29.08 9.91 -20.38
CA PHE A 160 28.85 11.20 -21.01
C PHE A 160 28.08 12.15 -20.08
N LEU A 161 27.00 11.68 -19.46
CA LEU A 161 26.19 12.47 -18.53
C LEU A 161 27.00 12.91 -17.29
N GLN A 162 27.92 12.09 -16.81
CA GLN A 162 28.79 12.42 -15.67
C GLN A 162 29.83 13.50 -16.02
N ASN A 163 30.33 13.51 -17.26
CA ASN A 163 31.44 14.38 -17.66
C ASN A 163 30.99 15.63 -18.44
N SER A 164 29.69 15.82 -18.66
CA SER A 164 29.17 16.90 -19.51
C SER A 164 28.25 17.85 -18.74
N HIS A 165 28.41 19.14 -18.96
CA HIS A 165 27.45 20.16 -18.52
C HIS A 165 26.34 20.33 -19.56
N LEU A 166 25.20 19.69 -19.31
CA LEU A 166 24.01 19.77 -20.17
C LEU A 166 22.99 20.75 -19.60
N SER A 167 22.30 21.48 -20.48
CA SER A 167 21.10 22.25 -20.11
C SER A 167 19.93 21.32 -19.76
N TYR A 168 18.86 21.91 -19.20
CA TYR A 168 17.77 21.18 -18.57
C TYR A 168 17.14 20.09 -19.46
N TYR A 169 16.69 20.41 -20.69
CA TYR A 169 16.01 19.41 -21.52
C TYR A 169 16.98 18.34 -22.03
N ARG A 170 18.24 18.69 -22.32
CA ARG A 170 19.27 17.72 -22.70
C ARG A 170 19.61 16.76 -21.55
N CYS A 171 19.73 17.28 -20.34
CA CYS A 171 19.95 16.46 -19.14
C CYS A 171 18.77 15.51 -18.91
N LEU A 172 17.53 16.02 -19.00
CA LEU A 172 16.32 15.22 -18.82
C LEU A 172 16.20 14.12 -19.88
N LEU A 173 16.43 14.44 -21.15
CA LEU A 173 16.39 13.47 -22.25
C LEU A 173 17.48 12.40 -22.10
N MET A 174 18.70 12.78 -21.74
CA MET A 174 19.79 11.82 -21.52
C MET A 174 19.43 10.85 -20.38
N ARG A 175 18.82 11.34 -19.29
CA ARG A 175 18.34 10.48 -18.19
C ARG A 175 17.28 9.47 -18.68
N GLU A 176 16.36 9.89 -19.54
CA GLU A 176 15.34 8.99 -20.10
C GLU A 176 15.95 7.94 -21.05
N PHE A 177 16.93 8.29 -21.89
CA PHE A 177 17.68 7.31 -22.67
C PHE A 177 18.44 6.33 -21.77
N VAL A 178 19.11 6.81 -20.72
CA VAL A 178 19.81 5.94 -19.76
C VAL A 178 18.82 4.95 -19.11
N LYS A 179 17.65 5.40 -18.66
CA LYS A 179 16.63 4.50 -18.08
C LYS A 179 16.10 3.48 -19.09
N TYR A 180 15.84 3.91 -20.34
CA TYR A 180 15.32 3.03 -21.37
C TYR A 180 16.32 1.93 -21.73
N TYR A 181 17.57 2.29 -22.05
CA TYR A 181 18.59 1.32 -22.41
C TYR A 181 18.94 0.39 -21.24
N PHE A 182 18.87 0.88 -19.99
CA PHE A 182 18.98 0.00 -18.82
C PHE A 182 17.85 -1.04 -18.78
N SER A 183 16.61 -0.65 -19.08
CA SER A 183 15.48 -1.58 -19.13
C SER A 183 15.67 -2.69 -20.16
N LEU A 184 16.30 -2.38 -21.30
CA LEU A 184 16.68 -3.34 -22.32
C LEU A 184 17.85 -4.22 -21.86
N ALA A 185 18.80 -3.67 -21.12
CA ALA A 185 20.00 -4.35 -20.63
C ALA A 185 19.75 -5.32 -19.45
N LYS A 186 18.66 -5.14 -18.68
CA LYS A 186 18.29 -5.98 -17.51
C LYS A 186 18.37 -7.50 -17.72
N PRO A 187 18.00 -8.07 -18.89
CA PRO A 187 18.13 -9.50 -19.13
C PRO A 187 19.57 -10.05 -18.99
N ILE A 188 20.60 -9.20 -18.94
CA ILE A 188 21.99 -9.66 -18.75
C ILE A 188 22.15 -10.54 -17.50
N PHE A 189 21.40 -10.23 -16.44
CA PHE A 189 21.42 -10.97 -15.18
C PHE A 189 20.83 -12.39 -15.27
N LYS A 190 20.22 -12.75 -16.40
CA LYS A 190 19.72 -14.12 -16.65
C LYS A 190 20.80 -15.06 -17.16
N TYR A 191 21.88 -14.52 -17.74
CA TYR A 191 22.96 -15.33 -18.29
C TYR A 191 23.92 -15.72 -17.17
N LYS A 192 24.01 -17.03 -16.88
CA LYS A 192 24.98 -17.57 -15.91
C LYS A 192 26.42 -17.43 -16.40
N ASN A 193 26.62 -17.52 -17.71
CA ASN A 193 27.90 -17.31 -18.37
C ASN A 193 27.90 -15.92 -19.03
N ASP A 194 28.80 -15.04 -18.60
CA ASP A 194 28.94 -13.66 -19.07
C ASP A 194 30.35 -13.44 -19.65
N PRO A 195 30.63 -13.95 -20.87
CA PRO A 195 31.99 -13.97 -21.44
C PRO A 195 32.59 -12.58 -21.68
N LEU A 196 31.79 -11.52 -21.75
CA LEU A 196 32.24 -10.13 -21.88
C LEU A 196 32.29 -9.37 -20.54
N ASN A 197 31.93 -10.03 -19.43
CA ASN A 197 31.92 -9.47 -18.07
C ASN A 197 31.13 -8.14 -17.93
N VAL A 198 30.04 -7.97 -18.70
CA VAL A 198 29.27 -6.73 -18.75
C VAL A 198 28.20 -6.65 -17.66
N SER A 199 27.88 -7.75 -16.97
CA SER A 199 26.94 -7.76 -15.84
C SER A 199 27.34 -6.81 -14.70
N SER A 200 28.65 -6.72 -14.42
CA SER A 200 29.23 -5.78 -13.45
C SER A 200 28.96 -4.32 -13.83
N ILE A 201 29.21 -3.97 -15.10
CA ILE A 201 28.92 -2.65 -15.66
C ILE A 201 27.42 -2.32 -15.54
N CYS A 202 26.55 -3.29 -15.81
CA CYS A 202 25.10 -3.11 -15.68
C CYS A 202 24.69 -2.80 -14.22
N LEU A 203 25.35 -3.40 -13.22
CA LEU A 203 25.13 -3.07 -11.81
C LEU A 203 25.56 -1.64 -11.47
N GLU A 204 26.70 -1.19 -11.99
CA GLU A 204 27.14 0.20 -11.80
C GLU A 204 26.14 1.19 -12.37
N VAL A 205 25.64 0.94 -13.59
CA VAL A 205 24.64 1.82 -14.21
C VAL A 205 23.34 1.80 -13.42
N SER A 206 22.92 0.64 -12.90
CA SER A 206 21.76 0.51 -12.00
C SER A 206 21.87 1.42 -10.77
N ASN A 207 23.03 1.43 -10.12
CA ASN A 207 23.28 2.26 -8.96
C ASN A 207 23.27 3.75 -9.33
N TYR A 208 23.86 4.12 -10.45
CA TYR A 208 23.82 5.50 -10.95
C TYR A 208 22.39 5.96 -11.26
N ILE A 209 21.55 5.11 -11.86
CA ILE A 209 20.15 5.43 -12.12
C ILE A 209 19.40 5.70 -10.83
N LYS A 210 19.64 4.92 -9.76
CA LYS A 210 19.05 5.17 -8.44
C LYS A 210 19.39 6.56 -7.93
N VAL A 211 20.66 6.96 -8.00
CA VAL A 211 21.12 8.31 -7.64
C VAL A 211 20.45 9.39 -8.50
N LEU A 212 20.36 9.18 -9.82
CA LEU A 212 19.68 10.11 -10.72
C LEU A 212 18.19 10.29 -10.38
N THR A 213 17.48 9.21 -10.02
CA THR A 213 16.09 9.29 -9.54
C THR A 213 15.97 9.94 -8.15
N MET A 214 17.01 9.87 -7.32
CA MET A 214 17.06 10.58 -6.04
C MET A 214 17.26 12.08 -6.24
N GLN A 215 18.08 12.50 -7.21
CA GLN A 215 18.28 13.92 -7.57
C GLN A 215 17.08 14.59 -8.25
N THR A 216 16.00 13.86 -8.58
CA THR A 216 14.76 14.46 -9.11
C THR A 216 13.75 14.83 -8.04
N LYS A 217 14.01 14.54 -6.76
CA LYS A 217 13.08 14.80 -5.67
C LYS A 217 13.20 16.23 -5.17
N THR A 218 12.13 16.98 -5.14
CA THR A 218 12.21 18.37 -4.67
C THR A 218 11.98 18.42 -3.17
N VAL A 219 12.89 19.07 -2.44
CA VAL A 219 12.81 19.21 -0.98
C VAL A 219 12.41 20.65 -0.61
N GLY A 220 11.28 20.79 0.05
CA GLY A 220 10.84 22.05 0.66
C GLY A 220 11.52 22.27 2.01
N VAL A 221 12.18 23.42 2.18
CA VAL A 221 12.81 23.84 3.43
C VAL A 221 11.99 24.99 4.01
N VAL A 222 11.65 24.94 5.30
CA VAL A 222 10.92 26.03 5.98
C VAL A 222 11.71 26.51 7.19
N ILE A 223 11.99 27.81 7.23
CA ILE A 223 12.82 28.47 8.25
C ILE A 223 12.01 29.63 8.88
N PRO A 224 11.53 29.48 10.13
CA PRO A 224 10.90 30.57 10.86
C PRO A 224 11.97 31.54 11.39
N ILE A 225 11.76 32.85 11.26
CA ILE A 225 12.72 33.90 11.63
C ILE A 225 12.05 34.89 12.59
N TYR A 226 12.60 35.05 13.79
CA TYR A 226 12.17 36.06 14.76
C TYR A 226 13.35 36.51 15.62
N ASN A 227 13.85 37.73 15.42
CA ASN A 227 14.91 38.35 16.22
C ASN A 227 16.19 37.50 16.36
N VAL A 228 16.77 37.08 15.22
CA VAL A 228 17.89 36.13 15.13
C VAL A 228 19.05 36.65 14.26
N GLU A 229 19.18 37.97 14.11
CA GLU A 229 20.17 38.60 13.21
C GLU A 229 21.60 38.08 13.38
N LYS A 230 21.99 37.70 14.61
CA LYS A 230 23.33 37.18 14.94
C LYS A 230 23.62 35.80 14.37
N TYR A 231 22.60 34.98 14.14
CA TYR A 231 22.75 33.56 13.78
C TYR A 231 22.24 33.26 12.37
N LEU A 232 21.33 34.08 11.85
CA LEU A 232 20.61 33.82 10.61
C LEU A 232 21.52 33.59 9.39
N ARG A 233 22.65 34.32 9.27
CA ARG A 233 23.56 34.15 8.12
C ARG A 233 24.17 32.74 8.06
N GLU A 234 24.65 32.23 9.19
CA GLU A 234 25.23 30.88 9.28
C GLU A 234 24.18 29.81 8.96
N CYS A 235 22.97 29.97 9.52
CA CYS A 235 21.82 29.12 9.19
C CYS A 235 21.58 29.08 7.68
N LEU A 236 21.42 30.24 7.04
CA LEU A 236 21.12 30.34 5.62
C LEU A 236 22.28 29.88 4.73
N ASP A 237 23.53 30.16 5.09
CA ASP A 237 24.71 29.66 4.37
C ASP A 237 24.77 28.13 4.39
N SER A 238 24.39 27.48 5.50
CA SER A 238 24.34 26.01 5.56
C SER A 238 23.28 25.39 4.63
N VAL A 239 22.20 26.14 4.35
CA VAL A 239 21.08 25.68 3.52
C VAL A 239 21.37 25.90 2.04
N ILE A 240 21.82 27.10 1.65
CA ILE A 240 22.07 27.40 0.22
C ILE A 240 23.25 26.60 -0.34
N ASN A 241 24.20 26.21 0.51
CA ASN A 241 25.40 25.46 0.13
C ASN A 241 25.26 23.94 0.30
N GLN A 242 24.05 23.40 0.53
CA GLN A 242 23.83 21.95 0.55
C GLN A 242 24.31 21.28 -0.74
N SER A 243 24.96 20.12 -0.62
CA SER A 243 25.42 19.33 -1.77
C SER A 243 24.25 18.85 -2.65
N TYR A 244 23.07 18.67 -2.06
CA TYR A 244 21.83 18.42 -2.77
C TYR A 244 21.16 19.75 -3.19
N THR A 245 21.06 20.00 -4.49
CA THR A 245 20.71 21.33 -5.00
C THR A 245 19.22 21.55 -5.28
N ASN A 246 18.41 20.48 -5.41
CA ASN A 246 16.99 20.56 -5.79
C ASN A 246 16.09 20.92 -4.59
N LEU A 247 16.23 22.16 -4.12
CA LEU A 247 15.56 22.71 -2.94
C LEU A 247 14.61 23.85 -3.32
N GLU A 248 13.51 23.95 -2.58
CA GLU A 248 12.63 25.11 -2.54
C GLU A 248 12.63 25.65 -1.10
N ILE A 249 13.09 26.88 -0.89
CA ILE A 249 13.39 27.39 0.46
C ILE A 249 12.40 28.49 0.82
N ILE A 250 11.71 28.34 1.95
CA ILE A 250 10.76 29.30 2.49
C ILE A 250 11.34 29.91 3.75
N LEU A 251 11.57 31.21 3.70
CA LEU A 251 11.87 32.02 4.86
C LEU A 251 10.58 32.67 5.34
N VAL A 252 10.28 32.60 6.64
CA VAL A 252 9.11 33.26 7.19
C VAL A 252 9.55 34.21 8.30
N ASN A 253 9.65 35.50 7.99
CA ASN A 253 9.82 36.54 8.99
C ASN A 253 8.53 36.68 9.79
N ASP A 254 8.60 36.30 11.06
CA ASP A 254 7.50 36.27 12.03
C ASP A 254 7.41 37.59 12.80
N GLY A 255 7.45 38.72 12.07
CA GLY A 255 7.37 40.05 12.66
C GLY A 255 8.58 40.43 13.52
N SER A 256 9.80 40.11 13.06
CA SER A 256 11.03 40.53 13.76
C SER A 256 11.06 42.04 13.98
N THR A 257 11.51 42.43 15.16
CA THR A 257 11.69 43.82 15.62
C THR A 257 13.15 44.21 15.80
N ASP A 258 14.08 43.26 15.64
CA ASP A 258 15.51 43.55 15.59
C ASP A 258 15.87 44.33 14.30
N GLU A 259 17.07 44.89 14.27
CA GLU A 259 17.47 45.80 13.20
C GLU A 259 17.67 45.06 11.86
N ASN A 260 18.17 43.82 11.89
CA ASN A 260 18.68 43.18 10.67
C ASN A 260 18.03 41.85 10.24
N SER A 261 17.21 41.15 11.03
CA SER A 261 16.73 39.81 10.62
C SER A 261 15.98 39.84 9.28
N LEU A 262 15.05 40.78 9.10
CA LEU A 262 14.31 40.93 7.85
C LEU A 262 15.22 41.35 6.68
N ASN A 263 16.21 42.22 6.94
CA ASN A 263 17.14 42.70 5.92
C ASN A 263 18.07 41.57 5.45
N ILE A 264 18.58 40.75 6.37
CA ILE A 264 19.36 39.55 6.04
C ILE A 264 18.50 38.57 5.23
N ALA A 265 17.25 38.31 5.62
CA ALA A 265 16.36 37.43 4.86
C ALA A 265 16.10 37.94 3.42
N LYS A 266 15.93 39.26 3.25
CA LYS A 266 15.80 39.91 1.93
C LYS A 266 17.08 39.80 1.10
N GLU A 267 18.24 40.00 1.71
CA GLU A 267 19.54 39.84 1.07
C GLU A 267 19.71 38.42 0.51
N TYR A 268 19.44 37.38 1.32
CA TYR A 268 19.54 36.00 0.87
C TYR A 268 18.50 35.66 -0.20
N THR A 269 17.29 36.21 -0.11
CA THR A 269 16.27 36.08 -1.15
C THR A 269 16.74 36.66 -2.48
N LEU A 270 17.51 37.76 -2.48
CA LEU A 270 18.15 38.28 -3.69
C LEU A 270 19.32 37.39 -4.18
N LYS A 271 20.10 36.86 -3.23
CA LYS A 271 21.28 36.02 -3.49
C LYS A 271 20.90 34.72 -4.20
N ASP A 272 19.87 34.01 -3.72
CA ASP A 272 19.47 32.68 -4.19
C ASP A 272 18.02 32.65 -4.71
N LYS A 273 17.86 32.30 -6.00
CA LYS A 273 16.55 32.24 -6.65
C LYS A 273 15.59 31.18 -6.08
N ARG A 274 16.10 30.18 -5.35
CA ARG A 274 15.30 29.12 -4.73
C ARG A 274 14.52 29.63 -3.51
N ILE A 275 14.91 30.77 -2.95
CA ILE A 275 14.29 31.32 -1.74
C ILE A 275 13.01 32.09 -2.07
N THR A 276 11.96 31.90 -1.29
CA THR A 276 10.75 32.74 -1.21
C THR A 276 10.62 33.22 0.24
N LEU A 277 10.48 34.52 0.45
CA LEU A 277 10.38 35.13 1.78
C LEU A 277 8.95 35.60 2.06
N PHE A 278 8.37 35.16 3.17
CA PHE A 278 7.11 35.64 3.70
C PHE A 278 7.39 36.60 4.85
N ASP A 279 6.82 37.79 4.77
CA ASP A 279 6.87 38.79 5.84
C ASP A 279 5.45 38.96 6.41
N LYS A 280 5.30 38.65 7.70
CA LYS A 280 3.98 38.61 8.37
C LYS A 280 4.05 39.15 9.78
N LYS A 281 2.87 39.36 10.39
CA LYS A 281 2.75 39.68 11.82
C LYS A 281 3.29 38.56 12.70
N ASN A 282 3.82 38.93 13.87
CA ASN A 282 4.26 37.95 14.87
C ASN A 282 3.07 37.11 15.37
N GLY A 283 3.15 35.81 15.11
CA GLY A 283 2.20 34.78 15.57
C GLY A 283 2.88 33.61 16.28
N GLY A 284 4.21 33.62 16.38
CA GLY A 284 5.02 32.55 16.94
C GLY A 284 5.40 31.46 15.93
N GLN A 285 6.41 30.66 16.30
CA GLN A 285 7.06 29.69 15.39
C GLN A 285 6.09 28.70 14.72
N SER A 286 5.02 28.28 15.39
CA SER A 286 4.01 27.37 14.84
C SER A 286 3.36 27.96 13.59
N THR A 287 2.95 29.23 13.65
CA THR A 287 2.31 29.94 12.53
C THR A 287 3.27 30.08 11.36
N ALA A 288 4.55 30.36 11.65
CA ALA A 288 5.58 30.47 10.62
C ALA A 288 5.84 29.13 9.91
N ARG A 289 5.85 28.01 10.63
CA ARG A 289 5.97 26.68 10.03
C ARG A 289 4.72 26.29 9.23
N ASN A 290 3.53 26.63 9.74
CA ASN A 290 2.26 26.40 9.05
C ASN A 290 2.17 27.17 7.73
N VAL A 291 2.64 28.43 7.67
CA VAL A 291 2.74 29.19 6.40
C VAL A 291 3.52 28.41 5.34
N GLY A 292 4.64 27.78 5.72
CA GLY A 292 5.41 26.94 4.80
C GLY A 292 4.63 25.71 4.31
N ILE A 293 3.98 24.99 5.23
CA ILE A 293 3.15 23.81 4.89
C ILE A 293 2.01 24.20 3.93
N GLU A 294 1.30 25.28 4.24
CA GLU A 294 0.15 25.76 3.47
C GLU A 294 0.56 26.28 2.09
N TYR A 295 1.69 26.99 2.01
CA TYR A 295 2.23 27.43 0.74
C TYR A 295 2.52 26.26 -0.20
N PHE A 296 3.28 25.26 0.28
CA PHE A 296 3.57 24.07 -0.51
C PHE A 296 2.31 23.21 -0.80
N SER A 297 1.28 23.34 0.03
CA SER A 297 -0.01 22.66 -0.17
C SER A 297 -0.89 23.31 -1.23
N GLY A 298 -0.56 24.54 -1.64
CA GLY A 298 -1.30 25.33 -2.61
C GLY A 298 -2.49 26.08 -2.03
N GLU A 299 -2.46 26.39 -0.72
CA GLU A 299 -3.56 27.09 -0.03
C GLU A 299 -3.55 28.61 -0.28
N TYR A 300 -2.41 29.17 -0.72
CA TYR A 300 -2.29 30.59 -1.06
C TYR A 300 -2.35 30.84 -2.56
N LYS A 301 -3.07 31.89 -2.93
CA LYS A 301 -3.00 32.49 -4.27
C LYS A 301 -2.21 33.79 -4.18
N LEU A 302 -1.13 33.89 -4.95
CA LEU A 302 -0.26 35.06 -4.95
C LEU A 302 -0.71 36.05 -6.04
N LYS A 303 -0.95 37.30 -5.63
CA LYS A 303 -1.22 38.41 -6.53
C LYS A 303 0.01 39.30 -6.63
N ASN A 304 0.49 39.50 -7.84
CA ASN A 304 1.65 40.33 -8.07
C ASN A 304 1.41 41.79 -7.61
N LYS A 305 2.33 42.33 -6.81
CA LYS A 305 2.38 43.73 -6.35
C LYS A 305 3.34 44.56 -7.21
N THR A 306 4.35 43.94 -7.81
CA THR A 306 5.42 44.61 -8.57
C THR A 306 5.19 44.48 -10.07
N GLN A 307 4.96 45.58 -10.77
CA GLN A 307 4.54 45.53 -12.18
C GLN A 307 5.67 45.28 -13.18
N THR A 308 6.92 45.62 -12.82
CA THR A 308 8.09 45.54 -13.71
C THR A 308 9.23 44.78 -13.04
N ILE A 309 9.95 43.95 -13.79
CA ILE A 309 11.14 43.26 -13.28
C ILE A 309 12.34 44.21 -13.40
N LYS A 310 12.99 44.51 -12.26
CA LYS A 310 14.25 45.27 -12.24
C LYS A 310 15.40 44.37 -11.80
N GLU A 311 16.55 44.54 -12.44
CA GLU A 311 17.76 43.83 -12.04
C GLU A 311 18.13 44.16 -10.58
N ASN A 312 18.66 43.18 -9.85
CA ASN A 312 19.02 43.29 -8.43
C ASN A 312 17.87 43.72 -7.50
N SER A 313 16.61 43.41 -7.86
CA SER A 313 15.44 43.76 -7.06
C SER A 313 14.64 42.54 -6.56
N LEU A 314 13.85 42.76 -5.51
CA LEU A 314 12.86 41.80 -5.01
C LEU A 314 11.51 42.07 -5.66
N ILE A 315 10.87 41.03 -6.15
CA ILE A 315 9.51 41.03 -6.65
C ILE A 315 8.56 40.73 -5.49
N GLY A 316 7.65 41.65 -5.19
CA GLY A 316 6.65 41.51 -4.15
C GLY A 316 5.31 40.96 -4.65
N PHE A 317 4.66 40.16 -3.81
CA PHE A 317 3.31 39.61 -4.00
C PHE A 317 2.47 39.78 -2.73
N ASN A 318 1.15 39.91 -2.90
CA ASN A 318 0.16 39.87 -1.82
C ASN A 318 -0.57 38.52 -1.84
N ILE A 319 -1.13 38.11 -0.70
CA ILE A 319 -2.07 36.97 -0.63
C ILE A 319 -3.44 37.43 -1.12
N GLU A 320 -4.02 36.70 -2.08
CA GLU A 320 -5.42 36.86 -2.50
C GLU A 320 -6.34 35.95 -1.69
N GLY A 321 -7.41 36.51 -1.12
CA GLY A 321 -8.41 35.75 -0.35
C GLY A 321 -8.07 35.65 1.13
N ASN A 322 -8.19 34.46 1.71
CA ASN A 322 -7.97 34.24 3.14
C ASN A 322 -6.49 34.42 3.50
N ASN A 323 -6.22 35.29 4.49
CA ASN A 323 -4.87 35.58 4.97
C ASN A 323 -4.83 35.42 6.51
N PRO A 324 -4.93 34.19 7.02
CA PRO A 324 -5.14 33.93 8.46
C PRO A 324 -3.95 34.34 9.33
N TYR A 325 -2.75 34.45 8.75
CA TYR A 325 -1.52 34.79 9.47
C TYR A 325 -1.07 36.25 9.26
N GLU A 326 -1.94 37.11 8.72
CA GLU A 326 -1.64 38.53 8.48
C GLU A 326 -0.31 38.71 7.71
N ILE A 327 -0.14 37.98 6.60
CA ILE A 327 1.02 38.10 5.71
C ILE A 327 0.96 39.45 5.00
N TYR A 328 1.98 40.29 5.19
CA TYR A 328 2.07 41.63 4.62
C TYR A 328 2.56 41.61 3.18
N THR A 329 3.61 40.84 2.90
CA THR A 329 4.19 40.72 1.56
C THR A 329 4.98 39.42 1.43
N VAL A 330 4.90 38.81 0.26
CA VAL A 330 5.75 37.68 -0.16
C VAL A 330 6.77 38.20 -1.16
N TYR A 331 8.06 37.90 -0.96
CA TYR A 331 9.16 38.36 -1.80
C TYR A 331 9.81 37.19 -2.56
N LYS A 332 10.19 37.45 -3.81
CA LYS A 332 10.96 36.53 -4.65
C LYS A 332 12.06 37.30 -5.39
N SER A 333 13.20 36.66 -5.66
CA SER A 333 14.27 37.25 -6.46
C SER A 333 13.80 37.56 -7.89
N TYR A 334 14.24 38.69 -8.47
CA TYR A 334 14.10 38.94 -9.92
C TYR A 334 14.69 37.80 -10.77
N LYS A 335 15.73 37.11 -10.26
CA LYS A 335 16.40 35.97 -10.92
C LYS A 335 15.49 34.75 -11.16
N ALA A 336 14.29 34.73 -10.59
CA ALA A 336 13.31 33.67 -10.78
C ALA A 336 12.42 33.86 -12.02
N PHE A 337 12.51 35.01 -12.70
CA PHE A 337 11.61 35.41 -13.78
C PHE A 337 12.39 35.83 -15.03
N ASN A 338 11.95 35.40 -16.22
CA ASN A 338 12.59 35.80 -17.48
C ASN A 338 11.93 37.03 -18.10
N ASP A 339 10.61 37.16 -17.96
CA ASP A 339 9.81 38.29 -18.46
C ASP A 339 8.59 38.58 -17.55
N GLU A 340 7.90 39.70 -17.76
CA GLU A 340 6.77 40.09 -16.89
C GLU A 340 5.57 39.14 -16.98
N LYS A 341 5.45 38.31 -18.03
CA LYS A 341 4.37 37.32 -18.13
C LYS A 341 4.57 36.21 -17.10
N ASP A 342 5.81 35.89 -16.74
CA ASP A 342 6.11 34.90 -15.69
C ASP A 342 5.54 35.32 -14.33
N LEU A 343 5.45 36.62 -14.05
CA LEU A 343 4.90 37.14 -12.79
C LEU A 343 3.44 36.74 -12.57
N THR A 344 2.65 36.70 -13.65
CA THR A 344 1.23 36.32 -13.59
C THR A 344 1.00 34.82 -13.45
N LYS A 345 2.04 34.02 -13.72
CA LYS A 345 2.02 32.55 -13.62
C LYS A 345 2.68 32.05 -12.34
N PHE A 346 3.31 32.95 -11.57
CA PHE A 346 4.02 32.58 -10.36
C PHE A 346 3.07 31.95 -9.35
N THR A 347 3.43 30.76 -8.90
CA THR A 347 2.64 29.96 -7.97
C THR A 347 3.57 29.11 -7.12
N TYR A 348 3.01 28.44 -6.12
CA TYR A 348 3.74 27.53 -5.25
C TYR A 348 4.40 26.38 -6.05
N PRO A 349 5.62 25.97 -5.68
CA PRO A 349 6.30 24.85 -6.30
C PRO A 349 5.75 23.52 -5.78
N ILE A 350 5.90 22.45 -6.57
CA ILE A 350 5.57 21.09 -6.15
C ILE A 350 6.81 20.46 -5.50
N ILE A 351 6.65 19.96 -4.28
CA ILE A 351 7.70 19.28 -3.52
C ILE A 351 7.34 17.81 -3.23
N ASP A 352 8.35 16.95 -3.11
CA ASP A 352 8.21 15.57 -2.68
C ASP A 352 8.34 15.44 -1.15
N TYR A 353 9.28 16.18 -0.57
CA TYR A 353 9.65 16.09 0.84
C TYR A 353 9.70 17.48 1.49
N ILE A 354 9.46 17.57 2.79
CA ILE A 354 9.56 18.81 3.57
C ILE A 354 10.47 18.60 4.79
N ILE A 355 11.22 19.64 5.16
CA ILE A 355 12.08 19.69 6.35
C ILE A 355 12.02 21.10 6.96
N PHE A 356 12.12 21.17 8.28
CA PHE A 356 12.16 22.43 9.05
C PHE A 356 13.56 22.64 9.62
N LEU A 357 14.00 23.89 9.70
CA LEU A 357 15.23 24.30 10.36
C LEU A 357 14.97 25.56 11.18
N ASP A 358 15.39 25.56 12.44
CA ASP A 358 15.31 26.75 13.28
C ASP A 358 16.44 27.72 12.89
N SER A 359 16.13 29.02 12.88
CA SER A 359 17.00 30.05 12.30
C SER A 359 18.29 30.34 13.07
N ASP A 360 18.47 29.74 14.24
CA ASP A 360 19.65 29.78 15.08
C ASP A 360 20.48 28.49 15.08
N ASP A 361 20.02 27.48 14.33
CA ASP A 361 20.70 26.22 14.06
C ASP A 361 21.22 26.16 12.61
N TYR A 362 22.04 25.15 12.30
CA TYR A 362 22.54 24.94 10.94
C TYR A 362 22.80 23.46 10.64
N TRP A 363 22.79 23.10 9.35
CA TRP A 363 23.02 21.73 8.89
C TRP A 363 24.48 21.47 8.50
N GLU A 364 24.87 20.20 8.56
CA GLU A 364 26.00 19.69 7.79
C GLU A 364 25.71 19.80 6.29
N LEU A 365 26.73 20.07 5.45
CA LEU A 365 26.54 20.35 4.02
C LEU A 365 25.94 19.17 3.21
N ASN A 366 26.03 17.95 3.72
CA ASN A 366 25.48 16.75 3.10
C ASN A 366 24.16 16.27 3.74
N CYS A 367 23.54 17.07 4.61
CA CYS A 367 22.33 16.68 5.34
C CYS A 367 21.22 16.18 4.40
N ILE A 368 20.86 16.97 3.39
CA ILE A 368 19.77 16.60 2.46
C ILE A 368 20.18 15.44 1.55
N GLU A 369 21.44 15.41 1.10
CA GLU A 369 21.97 14.32 0.26
C GLU A 369 21.92 12.97 0.98
N GLU A 370 22.11 12.94 2.29
CA GLU A 370 21.99 11.73 3.10
C GLU A 370 20.53 11.32 3.33
N CYS A 371 19.61 12.28 3.45
CA CYS A 371 18.21 11.99 3.77
C CYS A 371 17.41 11.50 2.56
N VAL A 372 17.53 12.17 1.40
CA VAL A 372 16.72 11.89 0.20
C VAL A 372 16.76 10.42 -0.24
N PRO A 373 17.93 9.74 -0.29
CA PRO A 373 18.00 8.32 -0.63
C PRO A 373 17.24 7.37 0.29
N ARG A 374 17.01 7.80 1.54
CA ARG A 374 16.42 6.98 2.61
C ARG A 374 14.92 7.22 2.79
N MET A 375 14.36 8.20 2.06
CA MET A 375 12.92 8.46 2.03
C MET A 375 12.13 7.39 1.25
N ASP A 376 12.79 6.53 0.47
CA ASP A 376 12.10 5.50 -0.30
C ASP A 376 11.42 4.47 0.62
N GLY A 377 10.10 4.35 0.47
CA GLY A 377 9.27 3.46 1.27
C GLY A 377 9.12 3.83 2.74
N VAL A 378 9.42 5.06 3.16
CA VAL A 378 9.18 5.58 4.51
C VAL A 378 8.49 6.95 4.48
N ASP A 379 7.83 7.29 5.59
CA ASP A 379 7.12 8.56 5.75
C ASP A 379 8.01 9.63 6.37
N VAL A 380 8.97 9.21 7.21
CA VAL A 380 9.90 10.09 7.92
C VAL A 380 11.30 9.48 7.92
N VAL A 381 12.31 10.30 7.61
CA VAL A 381 13.71 10.03 7.96
C VAL A 381 14.04 10.88 9.19
N TRP A 382 14.40 10.22 10.29
CA TRP A 382 14.82 10.84 11.54
C TRP A 382 16.32 10.69 11.70
N PHE A 383 17.05 11.81 11.83
CA PHE A 383 18.49 11.83 12.04
C PHE A 383 18.87 12.41 13.42
N ASP A 384 20.15 12.27 13.78
CA ASP A 384 20.70 12.74 15.05
C ASP A 384 21.34 14.14 14.90
N TYR A 385 21.78 14.74 16.01
CA TYR A 385 22.34 16.09 16.03
C TYR A 385 23.55 16.24 16.96
N ASN A 386 24.38 17.24 16.68
CA ASN A 386 25.43 17.75 17.57
C ASN A 386 24.89 18.93 18.39
N LYS A 387 25.46 19.19 19.57
CA LYS A 387 25.14 20.37 20.37
C LYS A 387 26.34 21.31 20.41
N ILE A 388 26.10 22.61 20.30
CA ILE A 388 27.10 23.66 20.55
C ILE A 388 26.58 24.63 21.61
N TYR A 389 27.47 25.16 22.44
CA TYR A 389 27.14 26.06 23.54
C TYR A 389 27.76 27.43 23.32
N GLU A 390 26.97 28.49 23.49
CA GLU A 390 27.47 29.86 23.47
C GLU A 390 28.28 30.18 24.75
N SER A 391 29.21 31.14 24.67
CA SER A 391 30.09 31.53 25.78
C SER A 391 29.28 31.92 27.03
N GLY A 392 29.52 31.25 28.15
CA GLY A 392 28.80 31.45 29.42
C GLY A 392 27.90 30.27 29.82
N PHE A 393 27.68 29.31 28.93
CA PHE A 393 27.04 28.04 29.24
C PHE A 393 28.08 26.96 29.58
N LEU A 394 27.82 26.17 30.62
CA LEU A 394 28.67 25.02 30.95
C LEU A 394 28.45 23.93 29.90
N ASP A 395 29.53 23.52 29.22
CA ASP A 395 29.55 22.30 28.41
C ASP A 395 29.25 21.10 29.32
N GLN A 396 28.01 20.63 29.30
CA GLN A 396 27.70 19.32 29.84
C GLN A 396 28.15 18.31 28.81
N LYS A 397 29.30 17.65 29.07
CA LYS A 397 29.87 16.50 28.33
C LYS A 397 28.95 15.28 28.31
N ASN A 398 27.70 15.45 27.94
CA ASN A 398 26.74 14.39 27.75
C ASN A 398 26.32 14.38 26.29
N ASP A 399 26.91 13.45 25.53
CA ASP A 399 26.57 13.16 24.13
C ASP A 399 25.13 12.68 23.94
N TRP A 400 24.35 12.54 25.02
CA TRP A 400 22.97 12.08 24.95
C TRP A 400 22.07 13.03 24.14
N THR A 401 21.47 12.47 23.09
CA THR A 401 20.41 13.08 22.30
C THR A 401 19.12 12.29 22.46
N TRP A 402 17.98 12.90 22.11
CA TRP A 402 16.72 12.17 22.06
C TRP A 402 16.81 10.98 21.11
N PHE A 403 17.45 11.15 19.95
CA PHE A 403 17.68 10.06 19.00
C PHE A 403 18.41 8.87 19.65
N LEU A 404 19.50 9.11 20.39
CA LEU A 404 20.22 8.07 21.11
C LEU A 404 19.37 7.39 22.18
N GLY A 405 18.52 8.15 22.88
CA GLY A 405 17.54 7.60 23.81
C GLY A 405 16.63 6.54 23.15
N TYR A 406 16.16 6.81 21.94
CA TYR A 406 15.29 5.92 21.17
C TYR A 406 16.03 4.86 20.36
N ASN A 407 17.30 5.06 20.01
CA ASN A 407 18.06 4.18 19.10
C ASN A 407 19.33 3.57 19.73
N ARG A 408 19.33 3.34 21.05
CA ARG A 408 20.45 2.71 21.79
C ARG A 408 20.97 1.47 21.04
N ASN A 409 22.16 1.60 20.44
CA ASN A 409 22.97 0.54 19.79
C ASN A 409 22.37 -0.15 18.56
N SER A 410 21.44 0.50 17.85
CA SER A 410 20.65 -0.15 16.80
C SER A 410 21.03 0.21 15.35
N GLY A 411 22.02 1.10 15.15
CA GLY A 411 22.43 1.56 13.83
C GLY A 411 21.30 2.20 13.02
N SER A 412 21.56 2.48 11.74
CA SER A 412 20.55 2.99 10.82
C SER A 412 19.60 1.88 10.40
N LYS A 413 18.28 2.09 10.60
CA LYS A 413 17.27 1.06 10.29
C LYS A 413 15.87 1.64 10.10
N LYS A 414 15.07 0.92 9.32
CA LYS A 414 13.62 1.18 9.17
C LYS A 414 12.86 0.54 10.35
N ILE A 415 11.94 1.29 10.95
CA ILE A 415 11.05 0.84 12.03
C ILE A 415 9.60 1.19 11.71
N SER A 416 8.63 0.48 12.29
CA SER A 416 7.22 0.87 12.25
C SER A 416 6.89 1.85 13.37
N SER A 417 5.80 2.61 13.21
CA SER A 417 5.24 3.47 14.28
C SER A 417 4.92 2.69 15.55
N LYS A 418 4.43 1.45 15.43
CA LYS A 418 4.20 0.56 16.58
C LYS A 418 5.48 0.33 17.39
N LEU A 419 6.58 -0.01 16.73
CA LEU A 419 7.86 -0.23 17.41
C LEU A 419 8.40 1.08 18.04
N TRP A 420 8.20 2.21 17.37
CA TRP A 420 8.54 3.51 17.95
C TRP A 420 7.72 3.82 19.21
N LEU A 421 6.41 3.55 19.21
CA LEU A 421 5.52 3.73 20.37
C LEU A 421 5.90 2.82 21.55
N GLU A 422 6.27 1.57 21.28
CA GLU A 422 6.77 0.65 22.30
C GLU A 422 8.02 1.23 23.00
N ARG A 423 8.91 1.93 22.27
CA ARG A 423 10.04 2.64 22.87
C ARG A 423 9.62 3.91 23.60
N TYR A 424 8.67 4.66 23.03
CA TYR A 424 8.12 5.87 23.65
C TYR A 424 7.56 5.58 25.05
N LYS A 425 6.89 4.43 25.24
CA LYS A 425 6.37 3.98 26.54
C LYS A 425 7.40 4.03 27.67
N HIS A 426 8.68 3.77 27.37
CA HIS A 426 9.75 3.74 28.35
C HIS A 426 10.48 5.08 28.52
N ILE A 427 10.39 5.99 27.54
CA ILE A 427 11.13 7.26 27.53
C ILE A 427 10.25 8.41 28.02
N GLY A 428 8.97 8.44 27.62
CA GLY A 428 7.97 9.38 28.14
C GLY A 428 8.10 10.84 27.67
N HIS A 429 8.97 11.14 26.70
CA HIS A 429 9.10 12.46 26.08
C HIS A 429 9.63 12.35 24.65
N PHE A 430 8.99 13.04 23.70
CA PHE A 430 9.39 13.09 22.30
C PHE A 430 8.98 14.42 21.67
N ALA A 431 9.90 15.04 20.94
CA ALA A 431 9.65 16.20 20.08
C ALA A 431 10.32 15.93 18.73
N PHE A 432 9.70 16.35 17.64
CA PHE A 432 10.26 16.22 16.29
C PHE A 432 9.78 17.35 15.40
N VAL A 433 10.73 18.19 14.95
CA VAL A 433 10.50 19.23 13.93
C VAL A 433 11.74 19.44 13.08
N TRP A 434 12.88 19.75 13.70
CA TRP A 434 14.15 20.10 13.04
C TRP A 434 15.08 18.91 12.76
N GLN A 435 14.73 17.71 13.26
CA GLN A 435 15.59 16.51 13.23
C GLN A 435 15.21 15.51 12.13
N GLY A 436 14.56 15.92 11.05
CA GLY A 436 14.24 14.96 10.01
C GLY A 436 13.49 15.50 8.80
N VAL A 437 13.47 14.66 7.77
CA VAL A 437 12.77 14.91 6.50
C VAL A 437 11.47 14.12 6.49
N ILE A 438 10.41 14.76 6.01
CA ILE A 438 9.04 14.23 6.00
C ILE A 438 8.56 14.07 4.56
N ASN A 439 7.86 12.97 4.27
CA ASN A 439 7.16 12.80 3.01
C ASN A 439 5.99 13.78 2.92
N PHE A 440 6.04 14.73 1.97
CA PHE A 440 5.08 15.82 1.95
C PHE A 440 3.67 15.35 1.55
N ARG A 441 3.59 14.34 0.67
CA ARG A 441 2.31 13.71 0.33
C ARG A 441 1.69 13.05 1.56
N PHE A 442 2.49 12.36 2.37
CA PHE A 442 2.02 11.78 3.63
C PHE A 442 1.54 12.85 4.60
N LEU A 443 2.33 13.91 4.82
CA LEU A 443 1.95 15.02 5.70
C LEU A 443 0.60 15.65 5.30
N LYS A 444 0.39 15.87 4.00
CA LYS A 444 -0.86 16.38 3.45
C LYS A 444 -2.04 15.41 3.63
N ASN A 445 -1.78 14.10 3.53
CA ASN A 445 -2.83 13.08 3.69
C ASN A 445 -3.35 13.02 5.14
N ILE A 446 -2.48 13.20 6.13
CA ILE A 446 -2.87 13.18 7.55
C ILE A 446 -3.41 14.53 8.04
N ASP A 447 -3.34 15.57 7.21
CA ASP A 447 -3.82 16.94 7.50
C ASP A 447 -3.27 17.51 8.82
N LEU A 448 -1.96 17.33 9.05
CA LEU A 448 -1.31 17.71 10.30
C LEU A 448 -0.66 19.10 10.20
N LYS A 449 -1.09 20.01 11.08
CA LYS A 449 -0.51 21.35 11.28
C LYS A 449 0.00 21.51 12.72
N PHE A 450 0.83 22.52 12.94
CA PHE A 450 1.24 22.94 14.28
C PHE A 450 0.08 23.66 14.98
N ILE A 451 -0.08 23.49 16.30
CA ILE A 451 -1.08 24.25 17.06
C ILE A 451 -0.54 25.66 17.28
N ASP A 452 -1.36 26.65 16.95
CA ASP A 452 -0.97 28.05 17.06
C ASP A 452 -0.95 28.54 18.51
N GLY A 453 0.07 29.35 18.82
CA GLY A 453 0.14 30.09 20.09
C GLY A 453 0.35 29.24 21.35
N ILE A 454 0.79 27.98 21.26
CA ILE A 454 1.07 27.15 22.45
C ILE A 454 2.56 26.85 22.64
N PHE A 455 2.94 26.53 23.88
CA PHE A 455 4.22 25.87 24.15
C PHE A 455 4.18 24.39 23.73
N HIS A 456 5.36 23.80 23.51
CA HIS A 456 5.52 22.38 23.17
C HIS A 456 4.80 21.94 21.88
N GLN A 457 4.61 22.86 20.92
CA GLN A 457 4.01 22.58 19.61
C GLN A 457 4.76 21.51 18.80
N ASP A 458 6.06 21.34 19.05
CA ASP A 458 6.95 20.34 18.47
C ASP A 458 6.72 18.93 19.03
N VAL A 459 6.31 18.84 20.29
CA VAL A 459 5.86 17.60 20.92
C VAL A 459 4.55 17.14 20.28
N HIS A 460 3.59 18.06 20.12
CA HIS A 460 2.33 17.76 19.43
C HIS A 460 2.57 17.26 18.00
N PHE A 461 3.19 18.08 17.16
CA PHE A 461 3.38 17.78 15.76
C PHE A 461 4.21 16.51 15.57
N GLY A 462 5.37 16.44 16.24
CA GLY A 462 6.26 15.30 16.13
C GLY A 462 5.60 13.99 16.53
N PHE A 463 4.87 14.00 17.64
CA PHE A 463 4.18 12.81 18.11
C PHE A 463 3.11 12.35 17.10
N LEU A 464 2.19 13.24 16.68
CA LEU A 464 1.11 12.85 15.77
C LEU A 464 1.64 12.38 14.41
N LEU A 465 2.73 12.98 13.94
CA LEU A 465 3.42 12.57 12.73
C LEU A 465 3.93 11.13 12.84
N PHE A 466 4.67 10.81 13.91
CA PHE A 466 5.27 9.49 14.10
C PHE A 466 4.24 8.42 14.42
N ALA A 467 3.21 8.76 15.20
CA ALA A 467 2.12 7.86 15.56
C ALA A 467 1.29 7.44 14.32
N GLN A 468 1.15 8.33 13.33
CA GLN A 468 0.42 8.07 12.08
C GLN A 468 1.31 7.57 10.94
N SER A 469 2.64 7.56 11.10
CA SER A 469 3.56 7.04 10.09
C SER A 469 3.40 5.52 9.94
N SER A 470 3.49 5.01 8.71
CA SER A 470 3.62 3.57 8.45
C SER A 470 5.03 3.09 8.80
N TYR A 471 6.04 3.83 8.32
CA TYR A 471 7.44 3.52 8.59
C TYR A 471 8.29 4.78 8.78
N ILE A 472 9.24 4.67 9.71
CA ILE A 472 10.23 5.70 10.03
C ILE A 472 11.62 5.11 9.78
N TYR A 473 12.47 5.83 9.06
CA TYR A 473 13.88 5.48 8.92
C TYR A 473 14.71 6.20 9.98
N LEU A 474 15.35 5.44 10.86
CA LEU A 474 16.32 5.97 11.81
C LEU A 474 17.68 6.07 11.11
N LEU A 475 18.22 7.28 10.97
CA LEU A 475 19.51 7.55 10.39
C LEU A 475 20.49 7.95 11.50
N SER A 476 21.41 7.07 11.85
CA SER A 476 22.40 7.30 12.91
C SER A 476 23.57 8.19 12.44
N LYS A 477 23.25 9.32 11.81
CA LYS A 477 24.19 10.38 11.43
C LYS A 477 23.78 11.66 12.13
N LYS A 478 24.77 12.40 12.63
CA LYS A 478 24.57 13.73 13.21
C LYS A 478 24.63 14.76 12.08
N LEU A 479 23.46 15.19 11.59
CA LEU A 479 23.34 16.04 10.39
C LEU A 479 22.91 17.48 10.68
N LEU A 480 22.54 17.75 11.93
CA LEU A 480 22.18 19.07 12.42
C LEU A 480 23.14 19.46 13.56
N VAL A 481 23.49 20.74 13.62
CA VAL A 481 24.13 21.36 14.76
C VAL A 481 23.12 22.23 15.49
N TYR A 482 22.76 21.79 16.70
CA TYR A 482 21.79 22.41 17.58
C TYR A 482 22.48 23.37 18.56
N ARG A 483 22.11 24.64 18.54
CA ARG A 483 22.75 25.71 19.31
C ARG A 483 22.02 25.98 20.62
N ILE A 484 22.78 26.02 21.71
CA ILE A 484 22.30 26.41 23.04
C ILE A 484 22.86 27.80 23.37
N ARG A 485 21.97 28.78 23.52
CA ARG A 485 22.28 30.21 23.65
C ARG A 485 21.44 30.92 24.71
N ASN A 486 21.82 32.15 25.07
CA ASN A 486 21.00 32.99 25.95
C ASN A 486 19.66 33.34 25.28
N GLY A 487 18.58 33.33 26.08
CA GLY A 487 17.21 33.49 25.58
C GLY A 487 16.61 32.23 24.94
N ALA A 488 17.36 31.12 24.84
CA ALA A 488 16.80 29.85 24.37
C ALA A 488 15.78 29.29 25.38
N THR A 489 14.64 28.82 24.88
CA THR A 489 13.55 28.24 25.67
C THR A 489 13.95 27.00 26.47
N THR A 490 15.08 26.38 26.14
CA THR A 490 15.59 25.13 26.74
C THR A 490 16.43 25.34 28.01
N VAL A 491 16.81 26.58 28.34
CA VAL A 491 17.67 26.89 29.50
C VAL A 491 16.83 27.06 30.77
N ARG A 492 17.02 26.19 31.77
CA ARG A 492 16.26 26.18 33.05
C ARG A 492 16.67 27.27 34.06
N ASN A 493 17.86 27.86 33.92
CA ASN A 493 18.36 28.88 34.84
C ASN A 493 18.18 30.29 34.25
N PHE A 494 16.92 30.73 34.13
CA PHE A 494 16.63 32.14 33.94
C PHE A 494 16.91 32.89 35.26
N LYS A 495 18.16 33.27 35.48
CA LYS A 495 18.45 34.48 36.22
C LYS A 495 18.35 35.62 35.21
N ASN A 496 17.16 36.22 35.03
CA ASN A 496 16.96 37.66 34.84
C ASN A 496 15.59 38.04 34.25
N ASN A 497 15.07 39.12 34.84
CA ASN A 497 13.84 39.84 34.55
C ASN A 497 13.90 40.62 33.23
N LEU A 498 14.00 39.97 32.07
CA LEU A 498 13.88 40.69 30.78
C LEU A 498 12.41 40.69 30.33
N LYS A 499 11.77 41.86 30.41
CA LYS A 499 10.38 42.10 29.94
C LYS A 499 10.20 41.89 28.43
N ASP A 500 11.28 42.01 27.66
CA ASP A 500 11.25 42.07 26.19
C ASP A 500 11.15 40.69 25.50
N GLU A 501 11.24 39.59 26.25
CA GLU A 501 11.17 38.21 25.72
C GLU A 501 9.87 37.47 26.08
N ILE A 502 8.82 38.19 26.51
CA ILE A 502 7.54 37.54 26.87
C ILE A 502 6.70 37.37 25.59
N PRO A 503 6.35 36.12 25.21
CA PRO A 503 5.50 35.88 24.05
C PRO A 503 4.18 36.64 24.16
N PHE A 504 3.70 37.20 23.04
CA PHE A 504 2.49 38.05 23.04
C PHE A 504 1.27 37.34 23.65
N TYR A 505 1.13 36.03 23.43
CA TYR A 505 0.04 35.20 23.95
C TYR A 505 0.09 34.97 25.48
N ILE A 506 1.13 35.42 26.19
CA ILE A 506 1.21 35.38 27.67
C ILE A 506 0.94 36.75 28.28
N GLN A 507 0.95 37.84 27.49
CA GLN A 507 0.87 39.21 28.02
C GLN A 507 -0.39 39.44 28.86
N GLU A 508 -1.54 38.89 28.46
CA GLU A 508 -2.79 39.00 29.22
C GLU A 508 -2.68 38.37 30.62
N LEU A 509 -1.92 37.27 30.76
CA LEU A 509 -1.72 36.59 32.05
C LEU A 509 -0.86 37.40 33.03
N LEU A 510 -0.07 38.37 32.54
CA LEU A 510 0.73 39.23 33.40
C LEU A 510 -0.12 40.18 34.26
N SER A 511 -1.39 40.36 33.91
CA SER A 511 -2.35 41.09 34.77
C SER A 511 -2.79 40.28 36.01
N TYR A 512 -2.61 38.96 35.98
CA TYR A 512 -3.01 38.03 37.05
C TYR A 512 -1.81 37.46 37.81
N PHE A 513 -0.67 37.31 37.14
CA PHE A 513 0.48 36.56 37.65
C PHE A 513 1.82 37.26 37.37
N GLU A 514 2.81 37.03 38.24
CA GLU A 514 4.21 37.35 37.92
C GLU A 514 4.69 36.50 36.72
N ILE A 515 5.69 37.00 35.97
CA ILE A 515 6.18 36.41 34.72
C ILE A 515 6.44 34.90 34.84
N LYS A 516 7.10 34.47 35.91
CA LYS A 516 7.42 33.05 36.13
C LYS A 516 6.16 32.21 36.27
N THR A 517 5.22 32.66 37.10
CA THR A 517 3.94 32.01 37.34
C THR A 517 3.05 32.00 36.09
N ALA A 518 3.01 33.11 35.34
CA ALA A 518 2.31 33.19 34.06
C ALA A 518 2.81 32.15 33.05
N LYS A 519 4.14 31.98 32.95
CA LYS A 519 4.75 30.96 32.07
C LYS A 519 4.42 29.54 32.51
N GLU A 520 4.51 29.24 33.82
CA GLU A 520 4.15 27.93 34.36
C GLU A 520 2.66 27.61 34.11
N TYR A 521 1.78 28.57 34.36
CA TYR A 521 0.34 28.46 34.11
C TYR A 521 0.03 28.25 32.62
N TYR A 522 0.67 29.01 31.71
CA TYR A 522 0.48 28.86 30.27
C TYR A 522 1.05 27.54 29.72
N SER A 523 2.11 27.00 30.34
CA SER A 523 2.61 25.66 30.01
C SER A 523 1.58 24.58 30.33
N ILE A 524 0.87 24.68 31.47
CA ILE A 524 -0.24 23.78 31.81
C ILE A 524 -1.36 23.89 30.76
N TYR A 525 -1.77 25.12 30.41
CA TYR A 525 -2.75 25.36 29.35
C TYR A 525 -2.31 24.71 28.03
N SER A 526 -1.05 24.88 27.64
CA SER A 526 -0.49 24.32 26.41
C SER A 526 -0.57 22.79 26.40
N TRP A 527 -0.17 22.12 27.49
CA TRP A 527 -0.30 20.67 27.60
C TRP A 527 -1.75 20.18 27.53
N ILE A 528 -2.69 20.92 28.13
CA ILE A 528 -4.13 20.63 28.01
C ILE A 528 -4.58 20.75 26.56
N GLN A 529 -4.19 21.81 25.84
CA GLN A 529 -4.51 21.97 24.41
C GLN A 529 -3.98 20.83 23.55
N ILE A 530 -2.76 20.34 23.85
CA ILE A 530 -2.19 19.17 23.18
C ILE A 530 -3.06 17.93 23.44
N ILE A 531 -3.40 17.65 24.71
CA ILE A 531 -4.26 16.50 25.05
C ILE A 531 -5.61 16.60 24.34
N LEU A 532 -6.24 17.79 24.34
CA LEU A 532 -7.51 17.99 23.68
C LEU A 532 -7.40 17.75 22.18
N ASN A 533 -6.40 18.32 21.49
CA ASN A 533 -6.22 18.09 20.06
C ASN A 533 -6.01 16.60 19.73
N VAL A 534 -5.21 15.90 20.53
CA VAL A 534 -5.03 14.45 20.44
C VAL A 534 -6.35 13.72 20.63
N MET A 535 -7.16 14.15 21.61
CA MET A 535 -8.45 13.54 21.91
C MET A 535 -9.44 13.69 20.76
N HIS A 536 -9.43 14.84 20.09
CA HIS A 536 -10.30 15.17 18.95
C HIS A 536 -9.78 14.66 17.61
N SER A 537 -8.52 14.22 17.53
CA SER A 537 -7.95 13.68 16.29
C SER A 537 -8.56 12.30 15.97
N HIS A 538 -9.62 12.32 15.16
CA HIS A 538 -10.34 11.13 14.70
C HIS A 538 -9.43 10.14 13.94
N ASN A 539 -8.46 10.65 13.17
CA ASN A 539 -7.51 9.83 12.41
C ASN A 539 -6.60 8.99 13.30
N ILE A 540 -6.19 9.52 14.45
CA ILE A 540 -5.34 8.82 15.43
C ILE A 540 -6.13 7.72 16.13
N LYS A 541 -7.37 8.00 16.53
CA LYS A 541 -8.24 7.04 17.22
C LYS A 541 -8.56 5.81 16.36
N ASN A 542 -8.57 5.99 15.04
CA ASN A 542 -8.86 4.93 14.06
C ASN A 542 -7.58 4.17 13.63
N ASN A 543 -6.45 4.85 13.45
CA ASN A 543 -5.22 4.23 12.95
C ASN A 543 -4.31 3.61 14.02
N LEU A 544 -4.40 4.04 15.29
CA LEU A 544 -3.65 3.47 16.40
C LEU A 544 -4.51 2.49 17.21
N HIS A 545 -3.89 1.40 17.67
CA HIS A 545 -4.53 0.50 18.65
C HIS A 545 -5.03 1.31 19.86
N SER A 546 -6.27 1.08 20.30
CA SER A 546 -6.91 1.76 21.43
C SER A 546 -6.00 1.88 22.66
N ASP A 547 -5.25 0.82 22.96
CA ASP A 547 -4.40 0.73 24.14
C ASP A 547 -3.21 1.71 24.08
N LEU A 548 -2.70 2.00 22.87
CA LEU A 548 -1.58 2.93 22.65
C LEU A 548 -2.04 4.39 22.72
N TYR A 549 -3.25 4.67 22.27
CA TYR A 549 -3.88 5.99 22.38
C TYR A 549 -4.10 6.40 23.85
N TYR A 550 -4.60 5.49 24.70
CA TYR A 550 -4.78 5.78 26.12
C TYR A 550 -3.45 5.90 26.87
N LEU A 551 -2.45 5.09 26.51
CA LEU A 551 -1.11 5.19 27.08
C LEU A 551 -0.47 6.56 26.79
N PHE A 552 -0.75 7.11 25.62
CA PHE A 552 -0.26 8.43 25.23
C PHE A 552 -0.92 9.56 26.03
N ILE A 553 -2.25 9.58 26.12
CA ILE A 553 -2.97 10.57 26.94
C ILE A 553 -2.53 10.43 28.41
N GLY A 554 -2.31 9.20 28.89
CA GLY A 554 -1.76 8.94 30.23
C GLY A 554 -0.41 9.60 30.44
N ASN A 555 0.55 9.42 29.53
CA ASN A 555 1.89 10.02 29.65
C ASN A 555 1.87 11.55 29.58
N LEU A 556 1.05 12.15 28.70
CA LEU A 556 0.88 13.61 28.64
C LEU A 556 0.24 14.15 29.92
N SER A 557 -0.77 13.44 30.43
CA SER A 557 -1.46 13.77 31.68
C SER A 557 -0.51 13.77 32.87
N GLU A 558 0.44 12.82 32.93
CA GLU A 558 1.47 12.78 33.97
C GLU A 558 2.40 14.01 33.91
N GLN A 559 2.64 14.61 32.74
CA GLN A 559 3.42 15.86 32.65
C GLN A 559 2.69 17.03 33.31
N ILE A 560 1.37 17.11 33.14
CA ILE A 560 0.53 18.13 33.81
C ILE A 560 0.54 17.92 35.33
N LEU A 561 0.45 16.68 35.80
CA LEU A 561 0.43 16.37 37.24
C LEU A 561 1.76 16.65 37.95
N LYS A 562 2.89 16.70 37.23
CA LYS A 562 4.18 17.13 37.80
C LYS A 562 4.22 18.64 38.09
N LEU A 563 3.39 19.43 37.42
CA LEU A 563 3.31 20.87 37.62
C LEU A 563 2.40 21.15 38.83
N LYS A 564 2.90 21.90 39.82
CA LYS A 564 2.13 22.24 41.02
C LYS A 564 1.00 23.20 40.64
N PHE A 565 -0.24 22.73 40.63
CA PHE A 565 -1.41 23.58 40.43
C PHE A 565 -1.97 24.04 41.79
N SER A 566 -1.58 25.24 42.22
CA SER A 566 -2.11 25.90 43.41
C SER A 566 -2.11 27.41 43.18
N TYR A 567 -3.04 27.85 42.35
CA TYR A 567 -3.20 29.26 42.00
C TYR A 567 -4.51 29.80 42.60
N LYS A 568 -4.45 30.98 43.22
CA LYS A 568 -5.64 31.65 43.79
C LYS A 568 -6.62 32.13 42.72
N GLN A 569 -6.12 32.38 41.52
CA GLN A 569 -6.87 32.85 40.35
C GLN A 569 -6.69 31.84 39.20
N ASP A 570 -7.74 31.62 38.41
CA ASP A 570 -7.79 30.62 37.32
C ASP A 570 -8.41 31.27 36.07
N PRO A 571 -7.74 32.28 35.45
CA PRO A 571 -8.31 33.10 34.38
C PRO A 571 -8.65 32.32 33.09
N MET A 572 -8.15 31.09 32.95
CA MET A 572 -8.40 30.21 31.80
C MET A 572 -9.19 28.95 32.19
N HIS A 573 -9.75 28.91 33.40
CA HIS A 573 -10.60 27.82 33.90
C HIS A 573 -9.97 26.40 33.81
N LEU A 574 -8.68 26.29 34.10
CA LEU A 574 -7.93 25.03 33.98
C LEU A 574 -8.26 24.03 35.08
N SER A 575 -8.81 24.49 36.21
CA SER A 575 -9.06 23.65 37.40
C SER A 575 -9.99 22.46 37.13
N GLY A 576 -11.03 22.64 36.31
CA GLY A 576 -11.93 21.57 35.87
C GLY A 576 -11.22 20.49 35.05
N PHE A 577 -10.38 20.90 34.08
CA PHE A 577 -9.61 19.98 33.26
C PHE A 577 -8.58 19.19 34.06
N ILE A 578 -7.93 19.81 35.04
CA ILE A 578 -6.96 19.14 35.90
C ILE A 578 -7.63 18.06 36.76
N ASN A 579 -8.84 18.32 37.27
CA ASN A 579 -9.60 17.31 38.00
C ASN A 579 -10.01 16.12 37.10
N PHE A 580 -10.42 16.39 35.87
CA PHE A 580 -10.66 15.34 34.87
C PHE A 580 -9.39 14.50 34.61
N ILE A 581 -8.25 15.16 34.41
CA ILE A 581 -6.95 14.50 34.18
C ILE A 581 -6.55 13.61 35.35
N LYS A 582 -6.71 14.08 36.61
CA LYS A 582 -6.44 13.26 37.81
C LYS A 582 -7.27 11.98 37.82
N THR A 583 -8.57 12.09 37.56
CA THR A 583 -9.48 10.94 37.48
C THR A 583 -9.10 9.98 36.36
N PHE A 584 -8.80 10.51 35.17
CA PHE A 584 -8.38 9.74 34.01
C PHE A 584 -7.09 8.94 34.27
N VAL A 585 -6.06 9.57 34.83
CA VAL A 585 -4.79 8.90 35.16
C VAL A 585 -5.01 7.80 36.21
N GLY A 586 -5.85 8.04 37.21
CA GLY A 586 -6.23 7.04 38.20
C GLY A 586 -6.84 5.78 37.58
N LEU A 587 -7.85 5.96 36.71
CA LEU A 587 -8.48 4.87 35.96
C LEU A 587 -7.49 4.15 35.03
N HIS A 588 -6.64 4.90 34.33
CA HIS A 588 -5.67 4.34 33.40
C HIS A 588 -4.64 3.44 34.09
N ARG A 589 -4.12 3.84 35.27
CA ARG A 589 -3.19 3.03 36.07
C ARG A 589 -3.83 1.70 36.52
N ILE A 590 -5.11 1.71 36.89
CA ILE A 590 -5.86 0.49 37.25
C ILE A 590 -5.98 -0.46 36.05
N LEU A 591 -6.34 0.07 34.87
CA LEU A 591 -6.48 -0.72 33.65
C LEU A 591 -5.15 -1.35 33.19
N GLN A 592 -4.04 -0.59 33.25
CA GLN A 592 -2.72 -1.13 32.89
C GLN A 592 -2.30 -2.31 33.78
N ASN A 593 -2.52 -2.21 35.09
CA ASN A 593 -2.19 -3.27 36.05
C ASN A 593 -2.99 -4.56 35.76
N ASN A 594 -4.26 -4.44 35.38
CA ASN A 594 -5.11 -5.58 35.03
C ASN A 594 -4.69 -6.24 33.70
N MET A 595 -4.35 -5.45 32.68
CA MET A 595 -3.88 -5.99 31.40
C MET A 595 -2.54 -6.73 31.51
N GLN A 596 -1.61 -6.22 32.32
CA GLN A 596 -0.31 -6.85 32.52
C GLN A 596 -0.47 -8.25 33.13
N LYS A 597 -1.40 -8.42 34.07
CA LYS A 597 -1.72 -9.72 34.70
C LYS A 597 -2.26 -10.76 33.72
N ASN A 598 -3.11 -10.34 32.76
CA ASN A 598 -3.68 -11.22 31.74
C ASN A 598 -2.68 -11.61 30.63
N SER A 599 -1.74 -10.72 30.28
CA SER A 599 -0.73 -10.98 29.25
C SER A 599 0.23 -12.13 29.60
N VAL A 600 0.56 -12.28 30.89
CA VAL A 600 1.41 -13.37 31.41
C VAL A 600 0.74 -14.74 31.24
N GLN A 601 -0.59 -14.83 31.46
CA GLN A 601 -1.35 -16.06 31.22
C GLN A 601 -1.41 -16.42 29.72
N LEU A 602 -1.56 -15.43 28.85
CA LEU A 602 -1.64 -15.66 27.41
C LEU A 602 -0.32 -16.20 26.84
N ASN A 603 0.82 -15.65 27.28
CA ASN A 603 2.15 -16.13 26.86
C ASN A 603 2.42 -17.58 27.28
N GLN A 604 1.91 -18.02 28.44
CA GLN A 604 1.98 -19.42 28.86
C GLN A 604 1.08 -20.35 28.03
N LEU A 605 -0.04 -19.84 27.51
CA LEU A 605 -0.90 -20.59 26.59
C LEU A 605 -0.26 -20.71 25.19
N GLN A 606 0.35 -19.62 24.73
CA GLN A 606 0.95 -19.52 23.41
C GLN A 606 2.20 -20.40 23.29
N SER A 607 3.00 -20.53 24.35
CA SER A 607 4.15 -21.46 24.39
C SER A 607 3.73 -22.94 24.35
N LYS A 608 2.57 -23.28 24.95
CA LYS A 608 1.98 -24.62 24.83
C LYS A 608 1.46 -24.91 23.42
N LEU A 609 0.82 -23.91 22.81
CA LEU A 609 0.29 -24.00 21.44
C LEU A 609 1.41 -24.09 20.40
N SER A 610 2.50 -23.34 20.56
CA SER A 610 3.66 -23.41 19.66
C SER A 610 4.32 -24.79 19.70
N PHE A 611 4.51 -25.36 20.89
CA PHE A 611 5.03 -26.72 21.04
C PHE A 611 4.14 -27.76 20.34
N GLN A 612 2.82 -27.68 20.52
CA GLN A 612 1.86 -28.57 19.86
C GLN A 612 1.84 -28.41 18.34
N SER A 613 2.00 -27.20 17.83
CA SER A 613 2.05 -26.94 16.38
C SER A 613 3.29 -27.54 15.72
N GLN A 614 4.42 -27.56 16.44
CA GLN A 614 5.70 -28.05 15.92
C GLN A 614 5.85 -29.57 16.03
N HIS A 615 5.36 -30.19 17.12
CA HIS A 615 5.63 -31.60 17.43
C HIS A 615 4.38 -32.48 17.54
N GLY A 616 3.19 -31.91 17.35
CA GLY A 616 1.90 -32.57 17.52
C GLY A 616 1.54 -32.81 19.00
N THR A 617 0.58 -33.69 19.26
CA THR A 617 0.12 -34.03 20.62
C THR A 617 0.56 -35.45 21.04
N ALA A 618 0.74 -35.68 22.34
CA ALA A 618 0.99 -37.03 22.87
C ALA A 618 -0.17 -37.98 22.55
N LYS A 619 -1.41 -37.47 22.55
CA LYS A 619 -2.60 -38.21 22.12
C LYS A 619 -2.46 -38.77 20.70
N GLN A 620 -2.10 -37.93 19.73
CA GLN A 620 -1.87 -38.37 18.35
C GLN A 620 -0.76 -39.41 18.26
N ARG A 621 0.33 -39.24 19.03
CA ARG A 621 1.43 -40.21 19.07
C ARG A 621 1.01 -41.56 19.64
N ILE A 622 0.15 -41.59 20.66
CA ILE A 622 -0.41 -42.85 21.21
C ILE A 622 -1.38 -43.49 20.22
N GLN A 623 -2.20 -42.70 19.52
CA GLN A 623 -3.12 -43.20 18.49
C GLN A 623 -2.39 -43.74 17.25
N ASN A 624 -1.19 -43.24 16.96
CA ASN A 624 -0.33 -43.75 15.89
C ASN A 624 0.44 -45.04 16.26
N GLN A 625 0.37 -45.51 17.51
CA GLN A 625 0.99 -46.79 17.89
C GLN A 625 0.26 -47.96 17.24
N LEU A 626 1.02 -49.00 16.87
CA LEU A 626 0.47 -50.19 16.21
C LEU A 626 -0.70 -50.82 16.97
N SER A 627 -0.61 -50.87 18.31
CA SER A 627 -1.67 -51.40 19.16
C SER A 627 -2.99 -50.65 19.01
N TYR A 628 -2.96 -49.32 18.89
CA TYR A 628 -4.17 -48.54 18.68
C TYR A 628 -4.75 -48.73 17.28
N LYS A 629 -3.89 -48.67 16.24
CA LYS A 629 -4.29 -48.84 14.83
C LYS A 629 -4.94 -50.20 14.60
N LEU A 630 -4.34 -51.27 15.11
CA LEU A 630 -4.88 -52.63 14.96
C LEU A 630 -6.24 -52.80 15.62
N GLY A 631 -6.41 -52.37 16.88
CA GLY A 631 -7.71 -52.52 17.53
C GLY A 631 -8.76 -51.57 16.96
N GLN A 632 -8.37 -50.40 16.43
CA GLN A 632 -9.30 -49.53 15.68
C GLN A 632 -9.76 -50.19 14.38
N THR A 633 -8.85 -50.79 13.61
CA THR A 633 -9.16 -51.58 12.40
C THR A 633 -10.13 -52.71 12.74
N MET A 634 -9.90 -53.43 13.85
CA MET A 634 -10.81 -54.48 14.31
C MET A 634 -12.21 -53.94 14.64
N ILE A 635 -12.29 -52.85 15.41
CA ILE A 635 -13.58 -52.26 15.80
C ILE A 635 -14.37 -51.78 14.58
N VAL A 636 -13.72 -51.05 13.67
CA VAL A 636 -14.41 -50.46 12.50
C VAL A 636 -14.94 -51.54 11.58
N ASN A 637 -14.13 -52.57 11.28
CA ASN A 637 -14.52 -53.63 10.34
C ASN A 637 -15.40 -54.72 10.99
N SER A 638 -15.47 -54.81 12.32
CA SER A 638 -16.35 -55.76 13.01
C SER A 638 -17.84 -55.42 12.94
N LYS A 639 -18.21 -54.26 12.38
CA LYS A 639 -19.59 -53.78 12.30
C LYS A 639 -20.41 -54.41 11.16
N ASN A 640 -19.79 -55.17 10.27
CA ASN A 640 -20.45 -55.85 9.14
C ASN A 640 -19.86 -57.26 8.96
N ILE A 641 -20.69 -58.21 8.52
CA ILE A 641 -20.34 -59.63 8.32
C ILE A 641 -19.18 -59.81 7.33
N PHE A 642 -19.18 -59.05 6.22
CA PHE A 642 -18.06 -59.06 5.28
C PHE A 642 -16.78 -58.48 5.89
N GLY A 643 -16.90 -57.50 6.78
CA GLY A 643 -15.75 -56.93 7.49
C GLY A 643 -15.12 -57.91 8.49
N ILE A 644 -15.92 -58.78 9.11
CA ILE A 644 -15.44 -59.87 9.98
C ILE A 644 -14.75 -60.96 9.13
N LEU A 645 -15.33 -61.35 8.00
CA LEU A 645 -14.77 -62.37 7.10
C LEU A 645 -13.40 -61.96 6.55
N PHE A 646 -13.25 -60.69 6.15
CA PHE A 646 -11.98 -60.15 5.62
C PHE A 646 -11.07 -59.52 6.70
N MET A 647 -11.38 -59.69 7.99
CA MET A 647 -10.61 -59.12 9.10
C MET A 647 -9.10 -59.44 9.06
N PRO A 648 -8.66 -60.68 8.71
CA PRO A 648 -7.23 -60.98 8.60
C PRO A 648 -6.51 -60.11 7.56
N VAL A 649 -7.16 -59.83 6.43
CA VAL A 649 -6.62 -59.00 5.34
C VAL A 649 -6.46 -57.56 5.79
N TYR A 650 -7.46 -57.00 6.48
CA TYR A 650 -7.39 -55.63 7.02
C TYR A 650 -6.30 -55.47 8.09
N ILE A 651 -6.12 -56.49 8.94
CA ILE A 651 -5.05 -56.53 9.95
C ILE A 651 -3.67 -56.56 9.28
N ILE A 652 -3.47 -57.43 8.28
CA ILE A 652 -2.22 -57.53 7.52
C ILE A 652 -1.93 -56.21 6.79
N SER A 653 -2.93 -55.61 6.14
CA SER A 653 -2.81 -54.30 5.48
C SER A 653 -2.38 -53.20 6.45
N THR A 654 -3.01 -53.14 7.64
CA THR A 654 -2.66 -52.17 8.68
C THR A 654 -1.23 -52.36 9.19
N LEU A 655 -0.76 -53.61 9.31
CA LEU A 655 0.63 -53.94 9.69
C LEU A 655 1.64 -53.49 8.63
N LEU A 656 1.36 -53.76 7.35
CA LEU A 656 2.23 -53.38 6.24
C LEU A 656 2.33 -51.86 6.12
N SER A 657 1.20 -51.16 6.18
CA SER A 657 1.15 -49.69 6.19
C SER A 657 1.95 -49.10 7.35
N HIS A 658 1.79 -49.63 8.57
CA HIS A 658 2.54 -49.14 9.73
C HIS A 658 4.07 -49.39 9.60
N LYS A 659 4.48 -50.54 9.06
CA LYS A 659 5.90 -50.82 8.79
C LYS A 659 6.49 -49.85 7.77
N GLN A 660 5.73 -49.51 6.73
CA GLN A 660 6.16 -48.55 5.71
C GLN A 660 6.28 -47.13 6.29
N GLU A 661 5.34 -46.70 7.12
CA GLU A 661 5.41 -45.41 7.84
C GLU A 661 6.67 -45.30 8.71
N GLN A 662 7.01 -46.37 9.44
CA GLN A 662 8.23 -46.40 10.27
C GLN A 662 9.50 -46.32 9.41
N LYS A 663 9.55 -47.01 8.27
CA LYS A 663 10.70 -46.94 7.34
C LYS A 663 10.89 -45.52 6.79
N ILE A 664 9.81 -44.87 6.34
CA ILE A 664 9.83 -43.49 5.84
C ILE A 664 10.30 -42.52 6.93
N TYR A 665 9.83 -42.69 8.16
CA TYR A 665 10.27 -41.85 9.28
C TYR A 665 11.76 -42.01 9.60
N GLN A 666 12.27 -43.24 9.60
CA GLN A 666 13.70 -43.51 9.80
C GLN A 666 14.57 -42.93 8.67
N GLU A 667 14.12 -43.02 7.42
CA GLU A 667 14.81 -42.41 6.27
C GLU A 667 14.81 -40.86 6.35
N LYS A 668 13.73 -40.25 6.86
CA LYS A 668 13.67 -38.80 7.09
C LYS A 668 14.63 -38.34 8.18
N ILE A 669 14.69 -39.05 9.32
CA ILE A 669 15.64 -38.72 10.40
C ILE A 669 17.08 -38.93 9.96
N LYS A 670 17.36 -39.92 9.11
CA LYS A 670 18.70 -40.16 8.55
C LYS A 670 19.17 -39.01 7.65
N LYS A 671 18.25 -38.32 6.97
CA LYS A 671 18.54 -37.15 6.12
C LYS A 671 18.60 -35.84 6.91
N ASP A 672 17.83 -35.72 7.98
CA ASP A 672 17.82 -34.56 8.86
C ASP A 672 17.58 -34.98 10.33
N PRO A 673 18.65 -35.03 11.16
CA PRO A 673 18.54 -35.41 12.56
C PRO A 673 17.64 -34.50 13.40
N SER A 674 17.39 -33.25 12.97
CA SER A 674 16.55 -32.29 13.70
C SER A 674 15.05 -32.64 13.68
N LEU A 675 14.63 -33.53 12.76
CA LEU A 675 13.25 -34.02 12.64
C LEU A 675 12.89 -35.12 13.67
N LYS A 676 13.82 -35.47 14.57
CA LYS A 676 13.61 -36.49 15.59
C LYS A 676 12.59 -35.99 16.62
N LEU A 677 11.47 -36.71 16.74
CA LEU A 677 10.43 -36.36 17.71
C LEU A 677 10.94 -36.51 19.17
N PRO A 678 10.55 -35.60 20.09
CA PRO A 678 10.90 -35.69 21.51
C PRO A 678 10.40 -36.97 22.21
N SER A 679 10.84 -37.23 23.45
CA SER A 679 10.30 -38.34 24.27
C SER A 679 8.80 -38.15 24.54
N LEU A 680 8.04 -39.21 24.78
CA LEU A 680 6.59 -39.08 24.97
C LEU A 680 6.26 -38.27 26.24
N GLU A 681 7.08 -38.40 27.28
CA GLU A 681 6.95 -37.72 28.58
C GLU A 681 7.11 -36.19 28.47
N SER A 682 7.82 -35.70 27.45
CA SER A 682 8.08 -34.27 27.25
C SER A 682 6.89 -33.48 26.70
N TYR A 683 5.79 -34.16 26.33
CA TYR A 683 4.63 -33.52 25.72
C TYR A 683 3.70 -32.92 26.80
N PRO A 684 3.20 -31.68 26.61
CA PRO A 684 2.32 -31.02 27.58
C PRO A 684 1.04 -31.82 27.92
N ASP A 685 0.50 -32.60 26.98
CA ASP A 685 -0.72 -33.41 27.16
C ASP A 685 -0.43 -34.86 27.60
N TYR A 686 0.81 -35.22 27.93
CA TYR A 686 1.22 -36.62 28.19
C TYR A 686 0.36 -37.32 29.25
N LYS A 687 0.12 -36.67 30.40
CA LYS A 687 -0.68 -37.26 31.50
C LYS A 687 -2.12 -37.57 31.07
N GLU A 688 -2.70 -36.74 30.22
CA GLU A 688 -4.05 -36.96 29.69
C GLU A 688 -4.05 -38.01 28.58
N ALA A 689 -3.05 -37.97 27.70
CA ALA A 689 -2.87 -38.93 26.62
C ALA A 689 -2.70 -40.36 27.12
N LEU A 690 -2.10 -40.59 28.30
CA LEU A 690 -1.99 -41.92 28.92
C LEU A 690 -3.35 -42.59 29.13
N LYS A 691 -4.43 -41.83 29.31
CA LYS A 691 -5.80 -42.38 29.41
C LYS A 691 -6.21 -43.13 28.13
N PHE A 692 -5.66 -42.78 26.96
CA PHE A 692 -5.94 -43.46 25.70
C PHE A 692 -5.37 -44.88 25.62
N LYS A 693 -4.35 -45.22 26.43
CA LYS A 693 -3.89 -46.62 26.55
C LYS A 693 -4.94 -47.52 27.21
N ASN A 694 -5.90 -46.93 27.93
CA ASN A 694 -7.03 -47.65 28.50
C ASN A 694 -8.23 -47.78 27.55
N HIS A 695 -8.18 -47.17 26.36
CA HIS A 695 -9.26 -47.29 25.38
C HIS A 695 -9.35 -48.71 24.81
N LEU A 696 -10.58 -49.08 24.41
CA LEU A 696 -10.87 -50.38 23.81
C LEU A 696 -9.97 -50.66 22.60
N SER A 697 -9.80 -49.68 21.70
CA SER A 697 -8.95 -49.81 20.51
C SER A 697 -7.50 -50.14 20.88
N TYR A 698 -6.96 -49.56 21.94
CA TYR A 698 -5.59 -49.83 22.37
C TYR A 698 -5.47 -51.23 23.00
N LYS A 699 -6.38 -51.58 23.92
CA LYS A 699 -6.37 -52.88 24.62
C LYS A 699 -6.58 -54.06 23.66
N LEU A 700 -7.47 -53.92 22.67
CA LEU A 700 -7.72 -54.96 21.68
C LEU A 700 -6.49 -55.24 20.81
N GLY A 701 -5.85 -54.19 20.27
CA GLY A 701 -4.66 -54.40 19.45
C GLY A 701 -3.45 -54.85 20.27
N GLN A 702 -3.33 -54.45 21.54
CA GLN A 702 -2.32 -55.01 22.45
C GLN A 702 -2.52 -56.51 22.68
N ALA A 703 -3.76 -56.94 22.94
CA ALA A 703 -4.10 -58.34 23.12
C ALA A 703 -3.81 -59.15 21.85
N LEU A 704 -4.09 -58.60 20.66
CA LEU A 704 -3.77 -59.23 19.37
C LEU A 704 -2.25 -59.36 19.16
N ILE A 705 -1.47 -58.32 19.46
CA ILE A 705 -0.01 -58.37 19.37
C ILE A 705 0.57 -59.43 20.33
N LYS A 706 0.03 -59.52 21.55
CA LYS A 706 0.44 -60.53 22.55
C LYS A 706 0.09 -61.95 22.08
N ALA A 707 -1.09 -62.13 21.48
CA ALA A 707 -1.52 -63.39 20.90
C ALA A 707 -0.59 -63.84 19.76
N ASN A 708 -0.25 -62.93 18.85
CA ASN A 708 0.69 -63.19 17.76
C ASN A 708 2.09 -63.54 18.27
N LYS A 709 2.58 -62.90 19.34
CA LYS A 709 3.88 -63.25 19.95
C LYS A 709 3.91 -64.61 20.63
N THR A 710 2.76 -65.18 20.97
CA THR A 710 2.63 -66.46 21.70
C THR A 710 1.83 -67.48 20.89
N TRP A 711 1.77 -67.31 19.58
CA TRP A 711 0.93 -68.13 18.69
C TRP A 711 1.22 -69.64 18.84
N TYR A 712 2.50 -70.00 18.95
CA TYR A 712 3.01 -71.36 19.17
C TYR A 712 2.67 -71.96 20.55
N LYS A 713 2.14 -71.16 21.48
CA LYS A 713 1.64 -71.60 22.80
C LYS A 713 0.12 -71.50 22.91
N GLY A 714 -0.60 -71.50 21.78
CA GLY A 714 -2.05 -71.33 21.73
C GLY A 714 -2.52 -69.89 21.96
N GLY A 715 -1.66 -68.89 21.69
CA GLY A 715 -1.93 -67.47 21.95
C GLY A 715 -3.21 -66.94 21.28
N TYR A 716 -3.55 -67.39 20.07
CA TYR A 716 -4.78 -67.00 19.38
C TYR A 716 -6.05 -67.63 19.97
N VAL A 717 -5.96 -68.83 20.54
CA VAL A 717 -7.08 -69.44 21.28
C VAL A 717 -7.32 -68.67 22.57
N ARG A 718 -6.26 -68.34 23.31
CA ARG A 718 -6.32 -67.48 24.50
C ARG A 718 -6.84 -66.07 24.19
N PHE A 719 -6.54 -65.55 23.01
CA PHE A 719 -7.05 -64.25 22.54
C PHE A 719 -8.58 -64.22 22.45
N LEU A 720 -9.23 -65.29 22.01
CA LEU A 720 -10.70 -65.39 21.96
C LEU A 720 -11.32 -65.26 23.36
N PHE A 721 -10.67 -65.82 24.40
CA PHE A 721 -11.10 -65.66 25.79
C PHE A 721 -10.83 -64.24 26.33
N GLU A 722 -9.68 -63.65 26.00
CA GLU A 722 -9.36 -62.25 26.35
C GLU A 722 -10.29 -61.24 25.66
N LEU A 723 -10.74 -61.50 24.43
CA LEU A 723 -11.76 -60.69 23.75
C LEU A 723 -13.06 -60.65 24.55
N ARG A 724 -13.52 -61.81 25.05
CA ARG A 724 -14.71 -61.87 25.92
C ARG A 724 -14.52 -61.08 27.21
N LYS A 725 -13.34 -61.17 27.84
CA LYS A 725 -13.00 -60.42 29.08
C LYS A 725 -12.96 -58.90 28.87
N ILE A 726 -12.32 -58.45 27.78
CA ILE A 726 -12.24 -57.03 27.38
C ILE A 726 -13.64 -56.48 27.06
N TYR A 727 -14.52 -57.28 26.45
CA TYR A 727 -15.90 -56.87 26.12
C TYR A 727 -16.80 -56.81 27.38
N LYS A 728 -16.66 -57.78 28.31
CA LYS A 728 -17.42 -57.84 29.58
C LYS A 728 -17.10 -56.66 30.54
N GLN A 729 -15.89 -56.10 30.46
CA GLN A 729 -15.51 -54.87 31.19
C GLN A 729 -16.22 -53.60 30.66
N LYS A 730 -16.79 -53.60 29.45
CA LYS A 730 -17.48 -52.45 28.84
C LYS A 730 -18.97 -52.42 29.17
N THR A 731 -19.63 -53.58 29.26
CA THR A 731 -21.05 -53.67 29.64
C THR A 731 -21.29 -53.18 31.07
N MET A 732 -20.35 -53.37 32.00
CA MET A 732 -20.41 -52.80 33.35
C MET A 732 -20.16 -51.28 33.44
N LYS A 733 -19.53 -50.66 32.43
CA LYS A 733 -19.20 -49.23 32.44
C LYS A 733 -20.22 -48.37 31.69
N ASN A 734 -20.88 -48.94 30.68
CA ASN A 734 -21.95 -48.26 29.93
C ASN A 734 -23.26 -48.13 30.72
N SER A 735 -23.54 -49.02 31.68
CA SER A 735 -24.70 -48.92 32.58
C SER A 735 -24.61 -47.71 33.53
N LEU A 736 -23.41 -47.23 33.85
CA LEU A 736 -23.17 -46.08 34.74
C LEU A 736 -23.17 -44.71 34.04
N ILE A 737 -23.08 -44.66 32.71
CA ILE A 737 -22.98 -43.41 31.93
C ILE A 737 -24.33 -43.02 31.29
N LEU A 738 -25.26 -43.97 31.15
CA LEU A 738 -26.59 -43.74 30.57
C LEU A 738 -27.56 -42.94 31.45
N TYR A 739 -27.17 -42.58 32.69
CA TYR A 739 -28.01 -41.82 33.62
C TYR A 739 -27.64 -40.33 33.76
N LYS A 740 -26.69 -39.78 32.98
CA LYS A 740 -26.26 -38.38 33.17
C LYS A 740 -26.11 -37.46 31.94
N ASN A 741 -26.34 -37.90 30.71
CA ASN A 741 -26.25 -37.00 29.55
C ASN A 741 -27.41 -37.23 28.56
N ARG A 742 -28.57 -36.66 28.87
CA ARG A 742 -29.53 -36.19 27.87
C ARG A 742 -29.36 -34.68 27.79
N ASP A 743 -28.50 -34.23 26.88
CA ASP A 743 -28.55 -32.93 26.20
C ASP A 743 -27.17 -32.62 25.62
N SER A 744 -27.06 -32.78 24.30
CA SER A 744 -26.10 -32.18 23.37
C SER A 744 -25.75 -33.18 22.27
N ASN A 745 -26.49 -33.16 21.16
CA ASN A 745 -26.07 -33.78 19.91
C ASN A 745 -26.06 -32.70 18.81
N LYS A 746 -24.91 -32.06 18.61
CA LYS A 746 -24.53 -31.46 17.31
C LYS A 746 -23.29 -32.21 16.82
N LYS A 747 -23.43 -32.81 15.63
CA LYS A 747 -22.37 -33.57 14.94
C LYS A 747 -21.34 -32.60 14.39
N ASP A 748 -20.11 -32.76 14.87
CA ASP A 748 -18.90 -32.22 14.25
C ASP A 748 -18.49 -33.13 13.08
N THR A 749 -18.37 -32.57 11.87
CA THR A 749 -17.87 -33.30 10.69
C THR A 749 -16.65 -32.60 10.11
N THR A 750 -15.47 -32.91 10.64
CA THR A 750 -14.20 -32.71 9.95
C THR A 750 -13.85 -33.99 9.16
N ARG A 751 -14.10 -34.00 7.84
CA ARG A 751 -13.59 -35.01 6.91
C ARG A 751 -12.43 -34.43 6.10
N SER A 752 -11.39 -35.23 5.87
CA SER A 752 -10.17 -34.88 5.12
C SER A 752 -10.46 -34.38 3.69
N ILE A 753 -9.99 -33.17 3.35
CA ILE A 753 -10.49 -32.38 2.21
C ILE A 753 -9.79 -32.62 0.85
N ARG A 754 -8.59 -33.20 0.77
CA ARG A 754 -7.81 -33.11 -0.49
C ARG A 754 -8.25 -34.03 -1.65
N GLY A 755 -9.10 -35.03 -1.41
CA GLY A 755 -9.57 -35.96 -2.46
C GLY A 755 -10.88 -35.57 -3.14
N GLY A 756 -11.80 -34.91 -2.43
CA GLY A 756 -13.15 -34.61 -2.91
C GLY A 756 -13.22 -33.39 -3.85
N ASP A 757 -12.39 -32.38 -3.61
CA ASP A 757 -12.44 -31.12 -4.37
C ASP A 757 -12.00 -31.27 -5.84
N ARG A 758 -11.11 -32.22 -6.15
CA ARG A 758 -10.72 -32.49 -7.55
C ARG A 758 -11.86 -33.12 -8.36
N LEU A 759 -12.65 -33.99 -7.75
CA LEU A 759 -13.80 -34.61 -8.40
C LEU A 759 -14.92 -33.57 -8.62
N ALA A 760 -15.16 -32.70 -7.63
CA ALA A 760 -16.11 -31.60 -7.74
C ALA A 760 -15.72 -30.58 -8.83
N LEU A 761 -14.43 -30.22 -8.92
CA LEU A 761 -13.94 -29.30 -9.96
C LEU A 761 -14.17 -29.85 -11.38
N GLY A 762 -13.93 -31.15 -11.60
CA GLY A 762 -14.17 -31.77 -12.89
C GLY A 762 -15.64 -31.79 -13.30
N LEU A 763 -16.56 -31.98 -12.34
CA LEU A 763 -18.00 -31.92 -12.57
C LEU A 763 -18.49 -30.50 -12.84
N ASP A 764 -17.99 -29.52 -12.08
CA ASP A 764 -18.32 -28.10 -12.27
C ASP A 764 -17.84 -27.59 -13.63
N GLU A 765 -16.61 -27.94 -14.04
CA GLU A 765 -16.08 -27.56 -15.35
C GLU A 765 -16.95 -28.10 -16.50
N GLN A 766 -17.38 -29.36 -16.42
CA GLN A 766 -18.30 -29.95 -17.41
C GLN A 766 -19.66 -29.25 -17.42
N TYR A 767 -20.20 -28.88 -16.25
CA TYR A 767 -21.43 -28.10 -16.16
C TYR A 767 -21.30 -26.76 -16.90
N PHE A 768 -20.20 -26.03 -16.65
CA PHE A 768 -19.97 -24.74 -17.30
C PHE A 768 -19.71 -24.87 -18.81
N ILE A 769 -19.04 -25.93 -19.28
CA ILE A 769 -18.81 -26.16 -20.73
C ILE A 769 -20.15 -26.34 -21.43
N LYS A 770 -21.00 -27.27 -20.96
CA LYS A 770 -22.32 -27.54 -21.55
C LYS A 770 -23.20 -26.29 -21.53
N ARG A 771 -23.17 -25.55 -20.42
CA ARG A 771 -23.93 -24.31 -20.27
C ARG A 771 -23.46 -23.24 -21.24
N HIS A 772 -22.16 -23.03 -21.38
CA HIS A 772 -21.60 -22.02 -22.28
C HIS A 772 -21.88 -22.36 -23.75
N GLU A 773 -21.70 -23.63 -24.14
CA GLU A 773 -22.07 -24.14 -25.47
C GLU A 773 -23.54 -23.87 -25.79
N SER A 774 -24.44 -24.09 -24.84
CA SER A 774 -25.88 -23.84 -25.03
C SER A 774 -26.22 -22.36 -25.22
N PHE A 775 -25.48 -21.44 -24.59
CA PHE A 775 -25.79 -20.01 -24.62
C PHE A 775 -25.08 -19.25 -25.76
N PHE A 776 -23.84 -19.63 -26.09
CA PHE A 776 -22.99 -18.92 -27.04
C PHE A 776 -22.69 -19.72 -28.31
N HIS A 777 -23.17 -20.97 -28.40
CA HIS A 777 -23.06 -21.84 -29.57
C HIS A 777 -21.62 -22.19 -29.99
N TYR A 778 -20.67 -22.18 -29.05
CA TYR A 778 -19.33 -22.69 -29.25
C TYR A 778 -18.77 -23.33 -27.98
N LYS A 779 -17.82 -24.26 -28.15
CA LYS A 779 -17.14 -24.93 -27.04
C LYS A 779 -16.05 -24.03 -26.46
N PRO A 780 -16.13 -23.62 -25.18
CA PRO A 780 -15.11 -22.78 -24.57
C PRO A 780 -13.87 -23.59 -24.15
N ASP A 781 -12.74 -22.89 -24.04
CA ASP A 781 -11.57 -23.37 -23.31
C ASP A 781 -11.36 -22.50 -22.07
N PHE A 782 -11.90 -22.95 -20.94
CA PHE A 782 -11.75 -22.20 -19.69
C PHE A 782 -10.34 -22.28 -19.11
N ARG A 783 -9.46 -23.18 -19.56
CA ARG A 783 -8.05 -23.18 -19.12
C ARG A 783 -7.26 -22.10 -19.84
N ASN A 784 -7.66 -21.72 -21.05
CA ASN A 784 -7.08 -20.63 -21.83
C ASN A 784 -8.17 -19.62 -22.29
N PRO A 785 -8.79 -18.88 -21.34
CA PRO A 785 -9.96 -18.07 -21.62
C PRO A 785 -9.61 -16.81 -22.43
N LYS A 786 -10.36 -16.57 -23.51
CA LYS A 786 -10.19 -15.44 -24.42
C LYS A 786 -11.25 -14.35 -24.23
N THR A 787 -12.52 -14.74 -24.13
CA THR A 787 -13.63 -13.78 -24.03
C THR A 787 -13.88 -13.33 -22.59
N PHE A 788 -14.62 -12.24 -22.40
CA PHE A 788 -14.97 -11.75 -21.07
C PHE A 788 -15.81 -12.78 -20.30
N ASN A 789 -16.82 -13.39 -20.94
CA ASN A 789 -17.61 -14.46 -20.33
C ASN A 789 -16.76 -15.69 -19.94
N GLU A 790 -15.82 -16.13 -20.80
CA GLU A 790 -14.90 -17.22 -20.47
C GLU A 790 -13.99 -16.90 -19.29
N LYS A 791 -13.47 -15.66 -19.21
CA LYS A 791 -12.60 -15.22 -18.10
C LYS A 791 -13.35 -15.17 -16.77
N ILE A 792 -14.63 -14.80 -16.79
CA ILE A 792 -15.50 -14.89 -15.60
C ILE A 792 -15.65 -16.34 -15.16
N ILE A 793 -15.92 -17.27 -16.08
CA ILE A 793 -16.07 -18.68 -15.74
C ILE A 793 -14.73 -19.30 -15.29
N HIS A 794 -13.61 -18.93 -15.92
CA HIS A 794 -12.28 -19.31 -15.46
C HIS A 794 -12.05 -18.89 -14.01
N ARG A 795 -12.40 -17.65 -13.65
CA ARG A 795 -12.32 -17.19 -12.25
C ARG A 795 -13.19 -18.05 -11.33
N ILE A 796 -14.43 -18.35 -11.74
CA ILE A 796 -15.35 -19.22 -10.97
C ILE A 796 -14.76 -20.62 -10.75
N LEU A 797 -14.06 -21.17 -11.73
CA LEU A 797 -13.53 -22.54 -11.69
C LEU A 797 -12.16 -22.64 -11.01
N PHE A 798 -11.27 -21.68 -11.22
CA PHE A 798 -9.85 -21.86 -10.89
C PHE A 798 -9.34 -20.89 -9.82
N ASP A 799 -10.01 -19.75 -9.61
CA ASP A 799 -9.61 -18.82 -8.56
C ASP A 799 -10.23 -19.23 -7.21
N ARG A 800 -9.38 -19.62 -6.26
CA ARG A 800 -9.75 -20.19 -4.97
C ARG A 800 -9.26 -19.35 -3.80
N ARG A 801 -8.93 -18.08 -4.02
CA ARG A 801 -8.50 -17.17 -2.97
C ARG A 801 -9.68 -16.80 -2.06
N ASP A 802 -9.47 -16.90 -0.74
CA ASP A 802 -10.51 -16.64 0.28
C ASP A 802 -11.05 -15.20 0.25
N ILE A 803 -10.29 -14.25 -0.30
CA ILE A 803 -10.72 -12.85 -0.46
C ILE A 803 -12.02 -12.73 -1.26
N TYR A 804 -12.24 -13.57 -2.28
CA TYR A 804 -13.49 -13.51 -3.06
C TYR A 804 -14.70 -13.99 -2.26
N THR A 805 -14.53 -14.99 -1.40
CA THR A 805 -15.58 -15.44 -0.48
C THR A 805 -15.89 -14.36 0.54
N PHE A 806 -14.86 -13.69 1.07
CA PHE A 806 -15.02 -12.59 2.02
C PHE A 806 -15.76 -11.40 1.41
N LEU A 807 -15.47 -11.04 0.16
CA LEU A 807 -16.08 -9.89 -0.52
C LEU A 807 -17.44 -10.22 -1.16
N ALA A 808 -17.75 -11.49 -1.41
CA ALA A 808 -19.08 -11.92 -1.84
C ALA A 808 -20.10 -11.97 -0.68
N ASP A 809 -19.62 -12.05 0.57
CA ASP A 809 -20.46 -11.94 1.76
C ASP A 809 -20.90 -10.47 1.95
N LYS A 810 -22.20 -10.20 1.74
CA LYS A 810 -22.76 -8.83 1.77
C LYS A 810 -22.59 -8.11 3.10
N ILE A 811 -22.31 -8.85 4.18
CA ILE A 811 -22.05 -8.26 5.50
C ILE A 811 -20.56 -8.01 5.65
N LYS A 812 -19.70 -9.03 5.41
CA LYS A 812 -18.25 -8.88 5.61
C LYS A 812 -17.58 -7.92 4.62
N VAL A 813 -18.08 -7.80 3.39
CA VAL A 813 -17.56 -6.85 2.38
C VAL A 813 -17.55 -5.41 2.88
N ARG A 814 -18.45 -5.07 3.82
CA ARG A 814 -18.52 -3.75 4.45
C ARG A 814 -17.26 -3.38 5.21
N LEU A 815 -16.58 -4.37 5.81
CA LEU A 815 -15.29 -4.18 6.47
C LEU A 815 -14.21 -3.78 5.45
N TYR A 816 -14.22 -4.38 4.25
CA TYR A 816 -13.32 -3.99 3.17
C TYR A 816 -13.60 -2.58 2.66
N ILE A 817 -14.87 -2.23 2.45
CA ILE A 817 -15.26 -0.90 1.97
C ILE A 817 -14.87 0.17 3.00
N GLN A 818 -15.20 -0.04 4.27
CA GLN A 818 -14.77 0.85 5.35
C GLN A 818 -13.25 0.95 5.40
N PHE A 819 -12.53 -0.18 5.34
CA PHE A 819 -11.07 -0.20 5.39
C PHE A 819 -10.45 0.60 4.24
N ILE A 820 -10.84 0.35 2.99
CA ILE A 820 -10.25 1.04 1.82
C ILE A 820 -10.62 2.52 1.73
N LEU A 821 -11.81 2.91 2.21
CA LEU A 821 -12.31 4.29 2.06
C LEU A 821 -12.05 5.18 3.28
N GLU A 822 -11.88 4.60 4.48
CA GLU A 822 -11.68 5.35 5.73
C GLU A 822 -10.31 5.11 6.39
N TYR A 823 -9.61 4.03 6.03
CA TYR A 823 -8.29 3.68 6.58
C TYR A 823 -7.23 3.63 5.47
N ASP A 824 -5.99 4.00 5.81
CA ASP A 824 -4.90 4.02 4.84
C ASP A 824 -4.49 2.59 4.45
N ILE A 825 -4.14 2.38 3.17
CA ILE A 825 -3.98 1.08 2.47
C ILE A 825 -2.77 0.27 2.99
N SER A 826 -2.05 0.78 4.00
CA SER A 826 -0.76 0.26 4.44
C SER A 826 -0.81 -0.90 5.45
N ASN A 827 -1.99 -1.33 5.91
CA ASN A 827 -2.10 -2.33 6.98
C ASN A 827 -2.77 -3.63 6.52
N GLY A 828 -2.00 -4.74 6.47
CA GLY A 828 -2.48 -6.11 6.23
C GLY A 828 -3.41 -6.67 7.33
N GLN A 829 -4.18 -5.82 8.02
CA GLN A 829 -5.17 -6.21 9.03
C GLN A 829 -6.37 -6.91 8.39
N ILE A 830 -6.78 -6.55 7.17
CA ILE A 830 -7.93 -7.18 6.51
C ILE A 830 -7.73 -8.68 6.28
N TYR A 831 -6.49 -9.10 5.98
CA TYR A 831 -6.13 -10.52 5.84
C TYR A 831 -6.31 -11.32 7.14
N LYS A 832 -6.24 -10.68 8.32
CA LYS A 832 -6.52 -11.32 9.61
C LYS A 832 -8.01 -11.53 9.84
N LEU A 833 -8.87 -10.74 9.20
CA LEU A 833 -10.32 -10.85 9.29
C LEU A 833 -10.89 -11.89 8.32
N LEU A 834 -10.15 -12.25 7.25
CA LEU A 834 -10.57 -13.23 6.25
C LEU A 834 -10.96 -14.58 6.87
N SER A 835 -10.23 -15.03 7.89
CA SER A 835 -10.44 -16.33 8.52
C SER A 835 -11.46 -16.33 9.65
N LYS A 836 -11.89 -15.15 10.14
CA LYS A 836 -12.84 -15.05 11.25
C LYS A 836 -14.26 -15.42 10.83
N ASN A 837 -15.00 -16.08 11.72
CA ASN A 837 -16.43 -16.31 11.51
C ASN A 837 -17.22 -14.99 11.62
N ILE A 838 -18.36 -14.87 10.96
CA ILE A 838 -19.21 -13.67 11.05
C ILE A 838 -19.67 -13.38 12.50
N ASP A 839 -19.85 -14.42 13.31
CA ASP A 839 -20.23 -14.28 14.72
C ASP A 839 -19.08 -13.71 15.59
N GLU A 840 -17.83 -13.79 15.13
CA GLU A 840 -16.65 -13.24 15.82
C GLU A 840 -16.38 -11.77 15.43
N LEU A 841 -17.17 -11.23 14.50
CA LEU A 841 -16.99 -9.91 13.89
C LEU A 841 -18.09 -8.93 14.30
N SER A 842 -18.92 -9.25 15.31
CA SER A 842 -20.11 -8.46 15.63
C SER A 842 -19.79 -6.99 15.94
N GLU A 843 -18.68 -6.72 16.62
CA GLU A 843 -18.26 -5.36 16.96
C GLU A 843 -17.67 -4.62 15.75
N GLU A 844 -16.82 -5.29 14.97
CA GLU A 844 -16.27 -4.74 13.73
C GLU A 844 -17.39 -4.41 12.73
N LEU A 845 -18.41 -5.27 12.61
CA LEU A 845 -19.54 -5.07 11.70
C LEU A 845 -20.45 -3.91 12.15
N LYS A 846 -20.72 -3.76 13.45
CA LYS A 846 -21.41 -2.57 13.98
C LYS A 846 -20.66 -1.28 13.66
N ASN A 847 -19.33 -1.31 13.72
CA ASN A 847 -18.51 -0.14 13.38
C ASN A 847 -18.60 0.27 11.90
N THR A 848 -19.06 -0.61 11.00
CA THR A 848 -19.27 -0.25 9.59
C THR A 848 -20.39 0.77 9.40
N ASN A 849 -21.30 0.95 10.36
CA ASN A 849 -22.34 2.00 10.31
C ASN A 849 -21.75 3.42 10.38
N LYS A 850 -20.52 3.58 10.88
CA LYS A 850 -19.81 4.86 10.85
C LYS A 850 -19.36 5.24 9.44
N CYS A 851 -19.30 4.27 8.53
CA CYS A 851 -18.84 4.50 7.17
C CYS A 851 -19.86 5.30 6.36
N SER A 852 -19.50 6.53 6.00
CA SER A 852 -20.39 7.44 5.27
C SER A 852 -20.78 6.98 3.88
N TYR A 853 -20.16 5.91 3.36
CA TYR A 853 -20.46 5.33 2.04
C TYR A 853 -21.28 4.04 2.11
N LEU A 854 -21.71 3.59 3.30
CA LEU A 854 -22.48 2.36 3.48
C LEU A 854 -23.88 2.67 4.04
N PRO A 855 -24.93 1.90 3.66
CA PRO A 855 -26.23 1.95 4.32
C PRO A 855 -26.10 1.50 5.78
N GLU A 856 -26.82 2.10 6.71
CA GLU A 856 -26.78 1.69 8.12
C GLU A 856 -27.34 0.27 8.32
N ILE A 857 -26.68 -0.58 9.11
CA ILE A 857 -27.20 -1.89 9.55
C ILE A 857 -27.91 -1.75 10.90
N TYR A 858 -29.18 -2.17 10.96
CA TYR A 858 -29.95 -2.19 12.19
C TYR A 858 -29.81 -3.50 12.97
N GLY A 859 -29.54 -4.62 12.30
CA GLY A 859 -29.39 -5.91 12.97
C GLY A 859 -28.87 -7.02 12.06
N ILE A 860 -28.26 -8.04 12.68
CA ILE A 860 -27.77 -9.27 12.03
C ILE A 860 -28.28 -10.46 12.87
N TYR A 861 -28.96 -11.40 12.22
CA TYR A 861 -29.68 -12.50 12.84
C TYR A 861 -29.29 -13.84 12.21
N LYS A 862 -29.38 -14.91 13.02
CA LYS A 862 -29.14 -16.28 12.54
C LYS A 862 -30.38 -16.88 11.92
N HIS A 863 -31.56 -16.50 12.38
CA HIS A 863 -32.84 -17.03 11.92
C HIS A 863 -33.87 -15.90 11.73
N THR A 864 -34.91 -16.18 10.93
CA THR A 864 -35.96 -15.20 10.59
C THR A 864 -36.86 -14.84 11.78
N ASP A 865 -37.02 -15.75 12.73
CA ASP A 865 -37.80 -15.61 13.97
C ASP A 865 -37.08 -14.81 15.06
N GLU A 866 -35.77 -14.62 14.95
CA GLU A 866 -34.97 -13.77 15.85
C GLU A 866 -35.14 -12.27 15.56
N ILE A 867 -35.83 -11.89 14.48
CA ILE A 867 -35.97 -10.49 14.06
C ILE A 867 -36.90 -9.75 15.03
N ASP A 868 -36.33 -8.80 15.75
CA ASP A 868 -37.07 -7.88 16.60
C ASP A 868 -37.53 -6.65 15.81
N PHE A 869 -38.83 -6.58 15.50
CA PHE A 869 -39.42 -5.50 14.72
C PHE A 869 -39.67 -4.21 15.53
N ASP A 870 -39.64 -4.27 16.86
CA ASP A 870 -40.00 -3.13 17.70
C ASP A 870 -38.95 -2.02 17.58
N PHE A 871 -37.67 -2.39 17.52
CA PHE A 871 -36.54 -1.46 17.42
C PHE A 871 -36.19 -1.02 15.99
N LEU A 872 -36.90 -1.51 14.97
CA LEU A 872 -36.65 -1.13 13.57
C LEU A 872 -37.33 0.20 13.21
N PRO A 873 -36.73 0.99 12.29
CA PRO A 873 -37.37 2.20 11.78
C PRO A 873 -38.64 1.90 10.99
N ASN A 874 -39.37 2.94 10.57
CA ASN A 874 -40.61 2.77 9.80
C ASN A 874 -40.39 2.15 8.40
N SER A 875 -39.17 2.24 7.84
CA SER A 875 -38.80 1.60 6.57
C SER A 875 -37.38 1.02 6.65
N PHE A 876 -37.20 -0.18 6.07
CA PHE A 876 -35.93 -0.92 6.10
C PHE A 876 -35.90 -2.00 5.01
N VAL A 877 -34.73 -2.58 4.75
CA VAL A 877 -34.55 -3.70 3.82
C VAL A 877 -33.97 -4.90 4.56
N ILE A 878 -34.58 -6.07 4.41
CA ILE A 878 -34.09 -7.33 4.97
C ILE A 878 -33.40 -8.12 3.86
N LYS A 879 -32.17 -8.58 4.11
CA LYS A 879 -31.34 -9.30 3.12
C LYS A 879 -30.65 -10.53 3.71
N THR A 880 -30.43 -11.55 2.89
CA THR A 880 -29.48 -12.64 3.14
C THR A 880 -28.09 -12.27 2.62
N ASN A 881 -27.04 -12.69 3.33
CA ASN A 881 -25.67 -12.25 3.02
C ASN A 881 -24.94 -13.07 1.94
N HIS A 882 -25.39 -14.28 1.64
CA HIS A 882 -24.59 -15.32 0.99
C HIS A 882 -25.12 -15.77 -0.38
N ASP A 883 -26.09 -15.05 -0.95
CA ASP A 883 -26.76 -15.47 -2.17
C ASP A 883 -27.35 -14.30 -2.98
N TRP A 884 -27.99 -14.61 -4.11
CA TRP A 884 -28.73 -13.62 -4.90
C TRP A 884 -30.26 -13.80 -4.75
N GLY A 885 -30.98 -12.68 -4.57
CA GLY A 885 -32.45 -12.61 -4.57
C GLY A 885 -33.14 -12.68 -3.19
N GLY A 886 -32.41 -12.99 -2.12
CA GLY A 886 -32.96 -12.99 -0.76
C GLY A 886 -33.07 -11.57 -0.20
N VAL A 887 -34.03 -10.81 -0.72
CA VAL A 887 -34.28 -9.40 -0.37
C VAL A 887 -35.77 -9.20 -0.16
N VAL A 888 -36.13 -8.46 0.89
CA VAL A 888 -37.48 -7.98 1.21
C VAL A 888 -37.38 -6.49 1.55
N VAL A 889 -38.12 -5.65 0.83
CA VAL A 889 -38.17 -4.20 1.06
C VAL A 889 -39.42 -3.87 1.85
N VAL A 890 -39.25 -3.20 3.00
CA VAL A 890 -40.36 -2.76 3.86
C VAL A 890 -40.41 -1.23 3.80
N ASN A 891 -41.44 -0.69 3.15
CA ASN A 891 -41.65 0.75 3.01
C ASN A 891 -42.47 1.37 4.15
N ASN A 892 -43.29 0.56 4.80
CA ASN A 892 -44.10 0.94 5.96
C ASN A 892 -44.18 -0.25 6.93
N LYS A 893 -43.56 -0.11 8.11
CA LYS A 893 -43.50 -1.15 9.13
C LYS A 893 -44.89 -1.52 9.65
N ALA A 894 -45.76 -0.54 9.90
CA ALA A 894 -47.09 -0.78 10.45
C ALA A 894 -47.96 -1.59 9.47
N GLU A 895 -47.94 -1.23 8.18
CA GLU A 895 -48.65 -1.98 7.12
C GLU A 895 -48.11 -3.40 6.99
N PHE A 896 -46.79 -3.57 6.98
CA PHE A 896 -46.14 -4.87 6.88
C PHE A 896 -46.44 -5.79 8.07
N LEU A 897 -46.55 -5.23 9.28
CA LEU A 897 -46.90 -5.99 10.48
C LEU A 897 -48.39 -6.32 10.56
N ALA A 898 -49.26 -5.45 10.02
CA ALA A 898 -50.70 -5.69 9.96
C ALA A 898 -51.07 -6.78 8.93
N ASP A 899 -50.33 -6.87 7.82
CA ASP A 899 -50.51 -7.90 6.80
C ASP A 899 -49.75 -9.19 7.16
N SER A 900 -50.39 -10.03 7.97
CA SER A 900 -49.82 -11.31 8.42
C SER A 900 -49.45 -12.24 7.26
N SER A 901 -50.21 -12.21 6.15
CA SER A 901 -49.95 -13.04 4.97
C SER A 901 -48.64 -12.63 4.28
N LYS A 902 -48.50 -11.34 3.96
CA LYS A 902 -47.31 -10.77 3.32
C LYS A 902 -46.06 -10.90 4.18
N LYS A 903 -46.21 -10.77 5.51
CA LYS A 903 -45.13 -11.01 6.47
C LYS A 903 -44.67 -12.47 6.42
N ILE A 904 -45.60 -13.43 6.52
CA ILE A 904 -45.28 -14.87 6.47
C ILE A 904 -44.62 -15.22 5.13
N GLU A 905 -45.15 -14.74 4.01
CA GLU A 905 -44.56 -14.96 2.68
C GLU A 905 -43.11 -14.44 2.61
N SER A 906 -42.90 -13.20 3.08
CA SER A 906 -41.58 -12.54 3.08
C SER A 906 -40.56 -13.27 3.94
N LEU A 907 -40.94 -13.68 5.16
CA LEU A 907 -40.06 -14.43 6.07
C LEU A 907 -39.80 -15.85 5.55
N THR A 908 -40.81 -16.51 4.97
CA THR A 908 -40.65 -17.83 4.33
C THR A 908 -39.69 -17.76 3.15
N LYS A 909 -39.78 -16.71 2.33
CA LYS A 909 -38.81 -16.45 1.25
C LYS A 909 -37.40 -16.33 1.80
N LEU A 910 -37.18 -15.50 2.84
CA LEU A 910 -35.86 -15.32 3.45
C LEU A 910 -35.34 -16.63 4.08
N GLN A 911 -36.19 -17.40 4.74
CA GLN A 911 -35.82 -18.67 5.34
C GLN A 911 -35.39 -19.69 4.27
N LYS A 912 -36.12 -19.79 3.15
CA LYS A 912 -35.73 -20.63 2.01
C LYS A 912 -34.37 -20.24 1.43
N HIS A 913 -34.07 -18.95 1.41
CA HIS A 913 -32.77 -18.43 0.98
C HIS A 913 -31.67 -18.68 2.01
N LEU A 914 -32.00 -18.70 3.30
CA LEU A 914 -31.06 -19.01 4.38
C LEU A 914 -30.67 -20.49 4.43
N ASP A 915 -31.60 -21.38 4.11
CA ASP A 915 -31.41 -22.84 4.18
C ASP A 915 -30.70 -23.44 2.95
N ARG A 916 -30.48 -22.65 1.89
CA ARG A 916 -29.81 -23.10 0.66
C ARG A 916 -28.35 -22.68 0.63
N ASN A 917 -27.48 -23.50 0.05
CA ASN A 917 -26.14 -23.05 -0.35
C ASN A 917 -26.20 -22.53 -1.79
N TYR A 918 -25.88 -21.25 -1.99
CA TYR A 918 -25.97 -20.64 -3.33
C TYR A 918 -24.97 -21.24 -4.34
N TYR A 919 -23.89 -21.88 -3.87
CA TYR A 919 -23.01 -22.67 -4.73
C TYR A 919 -23.76 -23.81 -5.43
N ASP A 920 -24.74 -24.45 -4.79
CA ASP A 920 -25.47 -25.56 -5.43
C ASP A 920 -26.34 -25.09 -6.60
N VAL A 921 -26.74 -23.81 -6.60
CA VAL A 921 -27.55 -23.17 -7.63
C VAL A 921 -26.70 -22.62 -8.78
N SER A 922 -25.63 -21.90 -8.44
CA SER A 922 -24.84 -21.11 -9.40
C SER A 922 -23.53 -21.77 -9.83
N LYS A 923 -23.04 -22.72 -9.02
CA LYS A 923 -21.67 -23.28 -9.06
C LYS A 923 -20.57 -22.24 -8.85
N GLU A 924 -20.92 -21.07 -8.34
CA GLU A 924 -19.96 -20.03 -7.97
C GLU A 924 -19.28 -20.36 -6.63
N TRP A 925 -18.06 -20.88 -6.73
CA TRP A 925 -17.33 -21.43 -5.57
C TRP A 925 -17.16 -20.44 -4.41
N HIS A 926 -17.02 -19.15 -4.70
CA HIS A 926 -16.82 -18.14 -3.66
C HIS A 926 -18.02 -17.99 -2.72
N TYR A 927 -19.22 -18.44 -3.09
CA TYR A 927 -20.38 -18.51 -2.18
C TYR A 927 -20.41 -19.77 -1.29
N LYS A 928 -19.64 -20.82 -1.63
CA LYS A 928 -19.75 -22.15 -1.02
C LYS A 928 -19.57 -22.17 0.49
N ASN A 929 -18.66 -21.34 1.00
CA ASN A 929 -18.23 -21.34 2.41
C ASN A 929 -18.68 -20.08 3.18
N ILE A 930 -19.63 -19.31 2.66
CA ILE A 930 -20.18 -18.17 3.40
C ILE A 930 -21.13 -18.69 4.48
N THR A 931 -20.98 -18.19 5.71
CA THR A 931 -21.88 -18.53 6.81
C THR A 931 -23.21 -17.76 6.62
N PRO A 932 -24.36 -18.45 6.43
CA PRO A 932 -25.63 -17.78 6.16
C PRO A 932 -26.12 -16.94 7.34
N ARG A 933 -26.42 -15.66 7.10
CA ARG A 933 -27.04 -14.71 8.04
C ARG A 933 -28.09 -13.86 7.33
N ILE A 934 -29.03 -13.36 8.11
CA ILE A 934 -29.97 -12.31 7.70
C ILE A 934 -29.49 -11.01 8.32
N PHE A 935 -29.54 -9.92 7.57
CA PHE A 935 -29.28 -8.59 8.09
C PHE A 935 -30.32 -7.60 7.61
N ILE A 936 -30.51 -6.56 8.41
CA ILE A 936 -31.46 -5.49 8.15
C ILE A 936 -30.69 -4.20 7.98
N GLU A 937 -30.94 -3.48 6.89
CA GLU A 937 -30.26 -2.23 6.57
C GLU A 937 -31.21 -1.10 6.17
N GLU A 938 -30.67 0.11 6.12
CA GLU A 938 -31.32 1.35 5.69
C GLU A 938 -31.99 1.20 4.32
N ASN A 939 -33.26 1.62 4.23
CA ASN A 939 -33.98 1.67 2.96
C ASN A 939 -33.70 3.00 2.25
N LEU A 940 -32.91 2.94 1.17
CA LEU A 940 -32.53 4.10 0.36
C LEU A 940 -33.60 4.55 -0.66
N SER A 941 -34.74 3.85 -0.76
CA SER A 941 -35.79 4.20 -1.71
C SER A 941 -36.62 5.39 -1.21
N GLN A 942 -36.62 6.50 -1.96
CA GLN A 942 -37.45 7.66 -1.69
C GLN A 942 -38.88 7.46 -2.22
N LYS A 943 -39.88 8.05 -1.55
CA LYS A 943 -41.31 7.96 -1.91
C LYS A 943 -41.66 8.47 -3.32
N ASN A 944 -40.76 9.12 -4.07
CA ASN A 944 -41.08 9.76 -5.36
C ASN A 944 -39.93 9.80 -6.41
N ASN A 945 -38.85 9.01 -6.30
CA ASN A 945 -37.79 9.01 -7.32
C ASN A 945 -37.21 7.61 -7.61
N ASP A 946 -36.95 7.35 -8.90
CA ASP A 946 -36.34 6.12 -9.40
C ASP A 946 -34.89 5.97 -8.91
N LEU A 947 -34.62 4.99 -8.03
CA LEU A 947 -33.27 4.73 -7.51
C LEU A 947 -32.39 4.16 -8.62
N LYS A 948 -31.47 4.99 -9.14
CA LYS A 948 -30.55 4.61 -10.22
C LYS A 948 -29.35 3.83 -9.68
N ASP A 949 -29.09 2.69 -10.31
CA ASP A 949 -27.94 1.82 -10.01
C ASP A 949 -26.80 2.11 -11.00
N TYR A 950 -25.71 2.67 -10.50
CA TYR A 950 -24.51 3.00 -11.28
C TYR A 950 -23.44 1.94 -11.07
N ARG A 951 -23.23 1.08 -12.07
CA ARG A 951 -22.32 -0.06 -12.02
C ARG A 951 -21.04 0.24 -12.80
N PHE A 952 -19.94 0.43 -12.09
CA PHE A 952 -18.64 0.79 -12.65
C PHE A 952 -17.85 -0.47 -12.96
N HIS A 953 -17.60 -0.75 -14.22
CA HIS A 953 -16.77 -1.89 -14.63
C HIS A 953 -15.31 -1.46 -14.72
N VAL A 954 -14.50 -1.93 -13.77
CA VAL A 954 -13.11 -1.53 -13.60
C VAL A 954 -12.19 -2.67 -14.05
N PHE A 955 -11.31 -2.37 -15.00
CA PHE A 955 -10.32 -3.30 -15.55
C PHE A 955 -8.92 -2.73 -15.31
N ASN A 956 -8.05 -3.50 -14.68
CA ASN A 956 -6.69 -3.10 -14.31
C ASN A 956 -6.67 -1.71 -13.65
N HIS A 957 -7.51 -1.52 -12.63
CA HIS A 957 -7.66 -0.29 -11.84
C HIS A 957 -8.23 0.94 -12.58
N LYS A 958 -8.68 0.78 -13.84
CA LYS A 958 -9.29 1.84 -14.64
C LYS A 958 -10.73 1.49 -15.03
N THR A 959 -11.69 2.36 -14.71
CA THR A 959 -13.07 2.24 -15.18
C THR A 959 -13.10 2.31 -16.71
N GLN A 960 -13.60 1.27 -17.36
CA GLN A 960 -13.72 1.23 -18.82
C GLN A 960 -15.09 1.73 -19.27
N PHE A 961 -16.14 1.31 -18.56
CA PHE A 961 -17.50 1.75 -18.81
C PHE A 961 -18.35 1.70 -17.54
N ILE A 962 -19.46 2.43 -17.58
CA ILE A 962 -20.43 2.58 -16.49
C ILE A 962 -21.77 2.12 -17.04
N GLN A 963 -22.35 1.09 -16.43
CA GLN A 963 -23.71 0.64 -16.72
C GLN A 963 -24.67 1.36 -15.77
N VAL A 964 -25.72 1.97 -16.31
CA VAL A 964 -26.80 2.58 -15.53
C VAL A 964 -28.08 1.81 -15.82
N ALA A 965 -28.63 1.17 -14.79
CA ALA A 965 -29.90 0.46 -14.86
C ALA A 965 -31.02 1.31 -14.22
N ASN A 966 -32.24 1.20 -14.78
CA ASN A 966 -33.45 1.70 -14.11
C ASN A 966 -33.87 0.75 -12.97
N SER A 967 -34.77 1.17 -12.08
CA SER A 967 -35.24 0.35 -10.93
C SER A 967 -35.86 -0.98 -11.33
N ALA A 968 -36.46 -1.08 -12.52
CA ALA A 968 -37.03 -2.30 -13.05
C ALA A 968 -35.99 -3.26 -13.68
N HIS A 969 -34.73 -2.82 -13.83
CA HIS A 969 -33.67 -3.52 -14.55
C HIS A 969 -34.03 -3.96 -15.98
N THR A 970 -34.96 -3.25 -16.63
CA THR A 970 -35.51 -3.60 -17.95
C THR A 970 -34.69 -3.04 -19.11
N CYS A 971 -33.90 -1.99 -18.89
CA CYS A 971 -33.03 -1.36 -19.87
C CYS A 971 -31.67 -0.97 -19.25
N ASN A 972 -30.62 -0.91 -20.08
CA ASN A 972 -29.27 -0.53 -19.64
C ASN A 972 -28.67 0.53 -20.56
N ASN A 973 -28.30 1.69 -20.00
CA ASN A 973 -27.50 2.68 -20.73
C ASN A 973 -26.05 2.58 -20.27
N LEU A 974 -25.14 2.39 -21.23
CA LEU A 974 -23.71 2.25 -20.96
C LEU A 974 -22.98 3.52 -21.41
N TYR A 975 -22.04 3.99 -20.58
CA TYR A 975 -21.28 5.20 -20.82
C TYR A 975 -19.79 4.98 -20.60
N TYR A 976 -18.95 5.66 -21.39
CA TYR A 976 -17.55 5.89 -21.07
C TYR A 976 -17.40 6.76 -19.80
N PRO A 977 -16.22 6.80 -19.15
CA PRO A 977 -15.97 7.65 -17.99
C PRO A 977 -16.16 9.16 -18.25
N ASP A 978 -16.09 9.62 -19.49
CA ASP A 978 -16.37 11.01 -19.87
C ASP A 978 -17.86 11.31 -20.07
N TRP A 979 -18.72 10.28 -19.93
CA TRP A 979 -20.17 10.28 -20.13
C TRP A 979 -20.64 10.23 -21.59
N LYS A 980 -19.77 9.85 -22.53
CA LYS A 980 -20.21 9.49 -23.89
C LYS A 980 -20.81 8.10 -23.92
N ILE A 981 -21.74 7.84 -24.82
CA ILE A 981 -22.37 6.53 -25.00
C ILE A 981 -21.30 5.46 -25.30
N PHE A 982 -21.35 4.35 -24.59
CA PHE A 982 -20.50 3.19 -24.84
C PHE A 982 -21.20 2.28 -25.89
N PRO A 983 -20.50 1.86 -26.96
CA PRO A 983 -21.14 1.32 -28.16
C PRO A 983 -21.45 -0.19 -28.09
N ILE A 984 -21.98 -0.67 -26.95
CA ILE A 984 -22.39 -2.08 -26.79
C ILE A 984 -23.77 -2.18 -26.14
N MET A 985 -24.50 -3.23 -26.50
CA MET A 985 -25.60 -3.74 -25.70
C MET A 985 -25.04 -4.76 -24.70
N TYR A 986 -25.37 -4.60 -23.41
CA TYR A 986 -24.98 -5.53 -22.35
C TYR A 986 -26.24 -6.02 -21.61
N LEU A 987 -26.56 -7.30 -21.76
CA LEU A 987 -27.77 -8.00 -21.30
C LEU A 987 -29.08 -7.53 -21.96
N ASN A 988 -29.40 -6.26 -21.76
CA ASN A 988 -30.68 -5.66 -22.13
C ASN A 988 -30.48 -4.58 -23.19
N LYS A 989 -31.55 -4.31 -23.97
CA LYS A 989 -31.57 -3.21 -24.93
C LYS A 989 -31.38 -1.87 -24.22
N ARG A 990 -30.79 -0.93 -24.96
CA ARG A 990 -30.60 0.46 -24.53
C ARG A 990 -31.97 1.14 -24.34
N ASP A 991 -32.08 1.98 -23.31
CA ASP A 991 -33.24 2.86 -23.16
C ASP A 991 -33.22 3.97 -24.23
N SER A 992 -34.38 4.34 -24.75
CA SER A 992 -34.51 5.48 -25.66
C SER A 992 -34.28 6.82 -24.95
N LYS A 993 -34.46 6.87 -23.63
CA LYS A 993 -34.21 8.08 -22.82
C LYS A 993 -32.76 8.15 -22.37
N GLU A 994 -32.09 9.27 -22.69
CA GLU A 994 -30.74 9.54 -22.22
C GLU A 994 -30.73 9.88 -20.72
N ILE A 995 -29.77 9.30 -19.98
CA ILE A 995 -29.68 9.50 -18.54
C ILE A 995 -28.70 10.64 -18.27
N GLN A 996 -29.17 11.64 -17.52
CA GLN A 996 -28.33 12.75 -17.09
C GLN A 996 -27.10 12.29 -16.31
N LYS A 997 -25.98 12.95 -16.59
CA LYS A 997 -24.70 12.74 -15.92
C LYS A 997 -24.80 13.00 -14.43
N PRO A 998 -24.39 12.05 -13.55
CA PRO A 998 -24.36 12.30 -12.13
C PRO A 998 -23.32 13.38 -11.83
N TYR A 999 -23.72 14.44 -11.13
CA TYR A 999 -22.85 15.59 -10.82
C TYR A 999 -21.63 15.20 -9.96
N LYS A 1000 -21.69 14.09 -9.21
CA LYS A 1000 -20.57 13.51 -8.46
C LYS A 1000 -19.77 12.45 -9.21
N LEU A 1001 -19.91 12.33 -10.55
CA LEU A 1001 -19.24 11.30 -11.36
C LEU A 1001 -17.73 11.20 -11.09
N LYS A 1002 -17.01 12.33 -11.00
CA LYS A 1002 -15.56 12.34 -10.72
C LYS A 1002 -15.22 11.66 -9.40
N LYS A 1003 -16.03 11.88 -8.35
CA LYS A 1003 -15.86 11.24 -7.04
C LYS A 1003 -16.17 9.74 -7.12
N MET A 1004 -17.25 9.36 -7.81
CA MET A 1004 -17.62 7.96 -8.01
C MET A 1004 -16.54 7.18 -8.78
N LEU A 1005 -15.96 7.76 -9.85
CA LEU A 1005 -14.82 7.17 -10.57
C LEU A 1005 -13.59 6.97 -9.67
N LYS A 1006 -13.29 7.93 -8.79
CA LYS A 1006 -12.21 7.80 -7.81
C LYS A 1006 -12.47 6.66 -6.82
N LEU A 1007 -13.70 6.57 -6.29
CA LEU A 1007 -14.09 5.49 -5.37
C LEU A 1007 -14.00 4.11 -6.03
N ALA A 1008 -14.49 3.98 -7.27
CA ALA A 1008 -14.39 2.74 -8.04
C ALA A 1008 -12.92 2.33 -8.27
N SER A 1009 -12.04 3.28 -8.56
CA SER A 1009 -10.61 3.03 -8.72
C SER A 1009 -9.94 2.58 -7.41
N LEU A 1010 -10.25 3.24 -6.28
CA LEU A 1010 -9.72 2.86 -4.96
C LEU A 1010 -10.16 1.45 -4.55
N LEU A 1011 -11.45 1.13 -4.68
CA LEU A 1011 -11.99 -0.19 -4.32
C LEU A 1011 -11.45 -1.33 -5.19
N SER A 1012 -10.89 -1.00 -6.36
CA SER A 1012 -10.32 -1.95 -7.32
C SER A 1012 -8.82 -2.22 -7.16
N ILE A 1013 -8.14 -1.61 -6.19
CA ILE A 1013 -6.67 -1.62 -6.13
C ILE A 1013 -6.04 -3.02 -6.05
N ASP A 1014 -6.73 -3.98 -5.42
CA ASP A 1014 -6.25 -5.37 -5.28
C ASP A 1014 -6.74 -6.31 -6.40
N PHE A 1015 -7.49 -5.78 -7.38
CA PHE A 1015 -8.18 -6.59 -8.37
C PHE A 1015 -7.90 -6.13 -9.82
N ASP A 1016 -7.58 -7.11 -10.65
CA ASP A 1016 -7.50 -7.01 -12.11
C ASP A 1016 -8.86 -6.74 -12.78
N TYR A 1017 -9.95 -7.21 -12.17
CA TYR A 1017 -11.33 -6.89 -12.56
C TYR A 1017 -12.29 -6.90 -11.37
N ILE A 1018 -13.14 -5.87 -11.31
CA ILE A 1018 -14.24 -5.73 -10.36
C ILE A 1018 -15.35 -4.86 -10.96
N ARG A 1019 -16.61 -5.19 -10.66
CA ARG A 1019 -17.76 -4.30 -10.86
C ARG A 1019 -18.13 -3.66 -9.51
N VAL A 1020 -18.15 -2.33 -9.45
CA VAL A 1020 -18.49 -1.57 -8.24
C VAL A 1020 -19.85 -0.93 -8.44
N ASP A 1021 -20.85 -1.37 -7.68
CA ASP A 1021 -22.22 -0.87 -7.78
C ASP A 1021 -22.44 0.25 -6.76
N MET A 1022 -22.95 1.39 -7.22
CA MET A 1022 -23.13 2.59 -6.41
C MET A 1022 -24.49 3.26 -6.63
N TYR A 1023 -25.00 3.86 -5.57
CA TYR A 1023 -26.19 4.71 -5.58
C TYR A 1023 -25.81 6.16 -5.26
N LEU A 1024 -26.53 7.12 -5.81
CA LEU A 1024 -26.42 8.54 -5.49
C LEU A 1024 -27.78 9.05 -4.99
N VAL A 1025 -27.91 9.25 -3.69
CA VAL A 1025 -29.16 9.60 -2.99
C VAL A 1025 -28.89 10.80 -2.09
N ASP A 1026 -29.71 11.86 -2.16
CA ASP A 1026 -29.57 13.09 -1.34
C ASP A 1026 -28.14 13.64 -1.26
N SER A 1027 -27.47 13.69 -2.40
CA SER A 1027 -26.05 14.09 -2.49
C SER A 1027 -25.05 13.19 -1.78
N LYS A 1028 -25.45 12.04 -1.27
CA LYS A 1028 -24.57 11.03 -0.70
C LYS A 1028 -24.37 9.86 -1.67
N ILE A 1029 -23.15 9.32 -1.69
CA ILE A 1029 -22.81 8.15 -2.50
C ILE A 1029 -22.84 6.94 -1.58
N TYR A 1030 -23.57 5.91 -1.96
CA TYR A 1030 -23.62 4.63 -1.25
C TYR A 1030 -23.02 3.53 -2.12
N ILE A 1031 -22.15 2.70 -1.54
CA ILE A 1031 -21.65 1.48 -2.18
C ILE A 1031 -22.65 0.36 -1.93
N GLY A 1032 -23.17 -0.24 -3.00
CA GLY A 1032 -24.15 -1.33 -2.93
C GLY A 1032 -23.50 -2.71 -2.91
N GLU A 1033 -22.77 -3.05 -3.96
CA GLU A 1033 -22.18 -4.38 -4.15
C GLU A 1033 -20.81 -4.30 -4.83
N LEU A 1034 -19.93 -5.24 -4.48
CA LEU A 1034 -18.70 -5.54 -5.19
C LEU A 1034 -18.82 -6.89 -5.89
N THR A 1035 -18.96 -6.89 -7.21
CA THR A 1035 -19.22 -8.11 -7.99
C THR A 1035 -18.00 -8.51 -8.82
N PHE A 1036 -17.54 -9.74 -8.64
CA PHE A 1036 -16.36 -10.29 -9.34
C PHE A 1036 -16.71 -11.20 -10.51
N THR A 1037 -17.94 -11.72 -10.53
CA THR A 1037 -18.44 -12.72 -11.47
C THR A 1037 -19.80 -12.33 -12.06
N PRO A 1038 -19.96 -11.12 -12.64
CA PRO A 1038 -21.24 -10.64 -13.15
C PRO A 1038 -21.91 -11.64 -14.10
N ASN A 1039 -23.20 -11.85 -13.87
CA ASN A 1039 -24.06 -12.78 -14.62
C ASN A 1039 -23.55 -14.22 -14.68
N CYS A 1040 -22.59 -14.61 -13.82
CA CYS A 1040 -21.99 -15.94 -13.84
C CYS A 1040 -21.44 -16.28 -15.26
N GLY A 1041 -20.92 -15.29 -15.99
CA GLY A 1041 -20.39 -15.47 -17.35
C GLY A 1041 -21.47 -15.85 -18.39
N LYS A 1042 -22.67 -15.27 -18.26
CA LYS A 1042 -23.82 -15.45 -19.17
C LYS A 1042 -24.21 -14.15 -19.87
N ALA A 1043 -23.34 -13.15 -19.87
CA ALA A 1043 -23.70 -11.83 -20.35
C ALA A 1043 -23.84 -11.83 -21.88
N LYS A 1044 -25.04 -11.52 -22.37
CA LYS A 1044 -25.27 -11.27 -23.79
C LYS A 1044 -24.67 -9.92 -24.16
N ILE A 1045 -23.66 -9.92 -25.03
CA ILE A 1045 -22.92 -8.72 -25.47
C ILE A 1045 -23.08 -8.58 -26.98
N GLU A 1046 -23.60 -7.45 -27.44
CA GLU A 1046 -23.72 -7.15 -28.88
C GLU A 1046 -23.06 -5.80 -29.20
N PRO A 1047 -22.28 -5.69 -30.30
CA PRO A 1047 -21.87 -6.79 -31.20
C PRO A 1047 -20.98 -7.86 -30.51
N ALA A 1048 -21.07 -9.12 -30.96
CA ALA A 1048 -20.43 -10.27 -30.29
C ALA A 1048 -18.90 -10.15 -30.13
N GLU A 1049 -18.23 -9.46 -31.05
CA GLU A 1049 -16.80 -9.13 -30.99
C GLU A 1049 -16.39 -8.39 -29.72
N TRP A 1050 -17.33 -7.69 -29.05
CA TRP A 1050 -17.04 -6.98 -27.82
C TRP A 1050 -16.81 -7.89 -26.63
N ASP A 1051 -17.35 -9.11 -26.63
CA ASP A 1051 -17.04 -10.10 -25.59
C ASP A 1051 -15.53 -10.44 -25.63
N LEU A 1052 -14.96 -10.58 -26.83
CA LEU A 1052 -13.52 -10.75 -27.01
C LEU A 1052 -12.73 -9.47 -26.64
N LYS A 1053 -13.17 -8.28 -27.06
CA LYS A 1053 -12.48 -7.01 -26.74
C LYS A 1053 -12.43 -6.76 -25.23
N LEU A 1054 -13.55 -6.95 -24.52
CA LEU A 1054 -13.58 -6.84 -23.05
C LEU A 1054 -12.70 -7.90 -22.40
N GLY A 1055 -12.67 -9.12 -22.96
CA GLY A 1055 -11.73 -10.16 -22.56
C GLY A 1055 -10.27 -9.70 -22.68
N GLN A 1056 -9.88 -9.10 -23.80
CA GLN A 1056 -8.52 -8.58 -24.03
C GLN A 1056 -8.15 -7.40 -23.12
N MET A 1057 -9.14 -6.60 -22.70
CA MET A 1057 -8.93 -5.50 -21.74
C MET A 1057 -8.57 -6.02 -20.34
N TRP A 1058 -9.08 -7.18 -19.94
CA TRP A 1058 -8.76 -7.81 -18.66
C TRP A 1058 -7.42 -8.55 -18.72
N ARG A 1059 -6.36 -7.92 -18.18
CA ARG A 1059 -4.99 -8.45 -18.21
C ARG A 1059 -4.63 -8.96 -16.83
N SER A 1060 -4.40 -10.26 -16.71
CA SER A 1060 -4.06 -10.91 -15.44
C SER A 1060 -3.10 -12.06 -15.68
N ASP A 1061 -2.13 -12.22 -14.79
CA ASP A 1061 -1.23 -13.37 -14.80
C ASP A 1061 -1.95 -14.67 -14.38
N VAL A 1062 -3.12 -14.57 -13.75
CA VAL A 1062 -3.94 -15.72 -13.32
C VAL A 1062 -4.44 -16.57 -14.49
N PHE A 1063 -4.55 -15.98 -15.70
CA PHE A 1063 -5.00 -16.70 -16.90
C PHE A 1063 -3.88 -17.51 -17.59
N LYS A 1064 -2.64 -17.46 -17.09
CA LYS A 1064 -1.52 -18.28 -17.57
C LYS A 1064 -1.41 -19.50 -16.66
N LEU A 1065 -2.22 -20.52 -16.91
CA LEU A 1065 -2.10 -21.83 -16.25
C LEU A 1065 -0.96 -22.65 -16.85
#